data_AF-A0A1G3ADY9-F1
#
_entry.id   AF-A0A1G3ADY9-F1
#
_cell.length_a   1.000
_cell.length_b   1.000
_cell.length_c   1.000
_cell.angle_alpha   90.00
_cell.angle_beta   90.00
_cell.angle_gamma   90.00
#
_symmetry.space_group_name_H-M   'P 1'
#
loop_
_entity.id
_entity.type
_entity.pdbx_description
1 polymer ?
#
loop_
_entity_poly.entity_id
_entity_poly.type
_entity_poly.pdbx_seq_one_letter_code
_entity_poly.pdbx_strand_id
1 'polypeptide(L)'
;MRKIMKVNIRTLVLIISVFVAVISFQYPAFGQRCQGEHDYKWVAGPGDWSVPENWEHNAWDPALERCVHIPGVPGADDTAFIKNGGTAIITGSVQVKGLYLALLSFDQGTVIQTGGDVTIGGGLCLNDQGKYELRGGNFNASSVSYHYYPGGGTFIQTGGNANLGDLWINYQGTYELQQGNLNANGMSVGQSFGTPGTFVQSGGNVNINGTLRINQGTYELHRGSVIANQVFVGGNGTSGTFVQTGGDLTIGNYPFHLCINEGTYELLGGTIDTTSIHVGYHGDFESKYSGQASFVVNGGVINGTLESEYYAIRVYGNRGSLTGPGTFNIPVVYESDEIYGTYGNRSVDAAFGWNCLIEGGAYNVEQIDPNDFADGNVPNLLESSVFEVNFDGSFCGEFEITIPYDSTELEALDMHEENLVILHETGPETYERLEDTIAPLRSGIARAKAHTFGKFAIAYYPRVILVHGWRPRTSSGLVATWEFLIPKLEEKGIPYYEFNYLPATGDPREYANWLKVWFGTLSKRLFETTGYTGKFDIVCHSMGAMVSRLYMEQMGGDRNIRQWIGIAPVNHGADIANAQPTFISCWLRVFFPSLFGTEEAVTQMKTDSPTVRWLNSGSPSPNVLYRVIAGLAGPEYLNGYSFGGPAGGLTLREQRLEAEEWVLTHLGDGVVALERSLLDGAQIDCFPGLNHNELLKSDDVCNIVVKYLLSPLTLNSQNNIPSSDTEVQSISFGSTHSDVINPGESHALTFKVDTSIRIVIAATSWSGSDINMSLISPNGVLIDANSNAEINYDETDTTIWFEFDAFESGEWTALIEAVDVPPEGEPFEFMTFYLSPLTLEVTTTENKTYYNRGDLINITAKCTDGSTVITGSVLTATILSPSLVTENLALYDDGGHGDGDANDGYYSNDYLLLEEGTYLITITAHGTFDGTPFERTIPITLWVTSEADLI
;
A
#
# COMPACT_ATOMS: atom_id res chain seq x y z
N MET A 1 23.62 -23.32 70.09
CA MET A 1 24.82 -22.44 70.09
C MET A 1 24.42 -21.10 69.50
N ARG A 2 24.20 -20.08 70.34
CA ARG A 2 24.99 -18.84 70.45
C ARG A 2 25.07 -17.96 69.19
N LYS A 3 24.24 -16.89 69.18
CA LYS A 3 24.59 -15.45 69.04
C LYS A 3 23.26 -14.65 68.98
N ILE A 4 22.73 -14.16 70.10
CA ILE A 4 23.00 -12.89 70.82
C ILE A 4 22.41 -11.63 70.13
N MET A 5 21.31 -11.17 70.76
CA MET A 5 20.91 -9.80 71.15
C MET A 5 20.93 -8.64 70.14
N LYS A 6 19.75 -8.05 69.92
CA LYS A 6 19.33 -6.77 70.54
C LYS A 6 17.85 -6.50 70.23
N VAL A 7 16.96 -6.89 71.14
CA VAL A 7 15.57 -6.41 71.16
C VAL A 7 15.59 -5.02 71.78
N ASN A 8 15.14 -4.03 71.02
CA ASN A 8 15.25 -2.61 71.37
C ASN A 8 14.18 -2.24 72.40
N ILE A 9 14.63 -1.91 73.61
CA ILE A 9 13.85 -1.53 74.81
C ILE A 9 13.00 -0.24 74.62
N ARG A 10 13.03 0.40 73.45
CA ARG A 10 12.23 1.60 73.15
C ARG A 10 10.74 1.35 72.93
N THR A 11 10.33 0.14 72.53
CA THR A 11 8.90 -0.15 72.26
C THR A 11 8.14 -0.51 73.53
N LEU A 12 8.79 -1.10 74.54
CA LEU A 12 8.14 -1.47 75.80
C LEU A 12 7.98 -0.29 76.77
N VAL A 13 8.84 0.73 76.67
CA VAL A 13 8.72 1.97 77.46
C VAL A 13 7.62 2.89 76.87
N LEU A 14 7.40 2.90 75.55
CA LEU A 14 6.32 3.70 74.96
C LEU A 14 4.91 3.15 75.28
N ILE A 15 4.76 1.83 75.34
CA ILE A 15 3.45 1.18 75.60
C ILE A 15 3.03 1.30 77.07
N ILE A 16 3.98 1.32 78.01
CA ILE A 16 3.71 1.52 79.44
C ILE A 16 3.58 3.01 79.80
N SER A 17 4.18 3.93 79.04
CA SER A 17 3.95 5.37 79.21
C SER A 17 2.59 5.86 78.69
N VAL A 18 1.97 5.14 77.75
CA VAL A 18 0.61 5.45 77.27
C VAL A 18 -0.48 4.86 78.18
N PHE A 19 -0.23 3.71 78.83
CA PHE A 19 -1.21 3.09 79.73
C PHE A 19 -1.23 3.67 81.17
N VAL A 20 -0.19 4.37 81.61
CA VAL A 20 -0.11 4.97 82.96
C VAL A 20 -0.51 6.47 82.96
N ALA A 21 -0.77 7.08 81.81
CA ALA A 21 -1.25 8.47 81.71
C ALA A 21 -2.79 8.62 81.60
N VAL A 22 -3.55 7.52 81.63
CA VAL A 22 -5.03 7.52 81.48
C VAL A 22 -5.76 7.44 82.83
N ILE A 23 -5.05 7.36 83.96
CA ILE A 23 -5.66 7.51 85.28
C ILE A 23 -4.97 8.67 85.98
N SER A 24 -5.77 9.69 86.34
CA SER A 24 -5.43 10.93 87.08
C SER A 24 -5.29 12.23 86.29
N PHE A 25 -6.08 12.44 85.23
CA PHE A 25 -6.54 13.80 84.93
C PHE A 25 -8.03 13.90 85.23
N GLN A 26 -8.35 14.35 86.45
CA GLN A 26 -9.56 15.12 86.67
C GLN A 26 -9.42 16.38 85.80
N TYR A 27 -9.94 16.34 84.57
CA TYR A 27 -10.14 17.55 83.78
C TYR A 27 -11.26 18.36 84.45
N PRO A 28 -11.06 19.66 84.69
CA PRO A 28 -12.14 20.52 85.16
C PRO A 28 -13.24 20.56 84.10
N ALA A 29 -14.49 20.65 84.56
CA ALA A 29 -15.69 20.67 83.73
C ALA A 29 -15.51 21.47 82.43
N PHE A 30 -15.90 20.87 81.29
CA PHE A 30 -15.91 21.54 80.00
C PHE A 30 -16.75 22.81 80.10
N GLY A 31 -16.06 23.96 80.15
CA GLY A 31 -16.66 25.22 80.55
C GLY A 31 -15.70 26.24 81.18
N GLN A 32 -14.38 26.21 80.91
CA GLN A 32 -13.54 27.37 81.21
C GLN A 32 -12.47 27.62 80.13
N ARG A 33 -12.62 28.73 79.42
CA ARG A 33 -11.53 29.71 79.26
C ARG A 33 -12.06 31.06 79.70
N CYS A 34 -11.55 31.55 80.83
CA CYS A 34 -11.68 32.95 81.21
C CYS A 34 -10.29 33.49 81.54
N GLN A 35 -9.61 34.02 80.52
CA GLN A 35 -9.07 35.39 80.46
C GLN A 35 -8.55 35.59 79.03
N GLY A 36 -9.20 36.45 78.24
CA GLY A 36 -8.66 37.01 76.99
C GLY A 36 -9.20 36.49 75.64
N GLU A 37 -10.30 35.73 75.56
CA GLU A 37 -10.82 35.24 74.28
C GLU A 37 -12.13 35.92 73.83
N HIS A 38 -12.25 36.07 72.51
CA HIS A 38 -13.39 36.68 71.79
C HIS A 38 -14.35 35.66 71.15
N ASP A 39 -14.13 34.35 71.32
CA ASP A 39 -14.97 33.28 70.74
C ASP A 39 -15.68 32.48 71.85
N TYR A 40 -17.00 32.62 72.00
CA TYR A 40 -17.77 31.85 72.98
C TYR A 40 -18.11 30.44 72.44
N LYS A 41 -17.86 29.42 73.27
CA LYS A 41 -18.23 28.01 73.01
C LYS A 41 -19.52 27.69 73.74
N TRP A 42 -20.61 27.53 72.99
CA TRP A 42 -21.94 27.27 73.52
C TRP A 42 -22.25 25.77 73.53
N VAL A 43 -22.81 25.27 74.62
CA VAL A 43 -23.20 23.85 74.76
C VAL A 43 -24.70 23.77 74.96
N ALA A 44 -25.37 22.88 74.22
CA ALA A 44 -26.82 22.67 74.35
C ALA A 44 -27.18 21.38 75.09
N GLY A 45 -28.23 21.46 75.92
CA GLY A 45 -29.05 20.33 76.35
C GLY A 45 -30.20 20.03 75.37
N PRO A 46 -31.09 19.06 75.69
CA PRO A 46 -32.24 18.75 74.84
C PRO A 46 -33.28 19.88 74.79
N GLY A 47 -33.74 20.26 73.59
CA GLY A 47 -34.88 21.16 73.38
C GLY A 47 -34.80 22.01 72.11
N ASP A 48 -35.64 23.05 72.02
CA ASP A 48 -35.67 23.97 70.86
C ASP A 48 -34.46 24.92 70.89
N TRP A 49 -33.84 25.16 69.73
CA TRP A 49 -32.68 26.05 69.56
C TRP A 49 -32.96 27.47 70.06
N SER A 50 -34.19 27.93 69.93
CA SER A 50 -34.61 29.28 70.31
C SER A 50 -34.79 29.52 71.81
N VAL A 51 -34.72 28.45 72.63
CA VAL A 51 -34.94 28.53 74.08
C VAL A 51 -33.59 28.76 74.81
N PRO A 52 -33.36 29.94 75.41
CA PRO A 52 -32.08 30.29 76.04
C PRO A 52 -31.67 29.36 77.17
N GLU A 53 -32.64 28.74 77.86
CA GLU A 53 -32.40 27.82 78.99
C GLU A 53 -31.77 26.50 78.55
N ASN A 54 -31.89 26.15 77.26
CA ASN A 54 -31.31 24.92 76.71
C ASN A 54 -29.84 25.10 76.32
N TRP A 55 -29.34 26.33 76.30
CA TRP A 55 -28.00 26.68 75.82
C TRP A 55 -27.22 27.39 76.92
N GLU A 56 -25.99 26.96 77.13
CA GLU A 56 -25.12 27.55 78.14
C GLU A 56 -23.73 27.84 77.58
N HIS A 57 -23.15 28.96 78.02
CA HIS A 57 -21.72 29.22 77.88
C HIS A 57 -21.16 29.78 79.19
N ASN A 58 -19.84 29.82 79.29
CA ASN A 58 -19.16 30.42 80.44
C ASN A 58 -18.58 31.77 80.06
N ALA A 59 -18.91 32.81 80.83
CA ALA A 59 -18.33 34.12 80.69
C ALA A 59 -17.58 34.52 81.96
N TRP A 60 -16.52 35.31 81.82
CA TRP A 60 -15.82 35.88 82.97
C TRP A 60 -16.68 36.97 83.62
N ASP A 61 -17.02 36.80 84.89
CA ASP A 61 -17.64 37.87 85.68
C ASP A 61 -16.52 38.64 86.42
N PRO A 62 -16.20 39.88 85.98
CA PRO A 62 -15.15 40.67 86.62
C PRO A 62 -15.49 41.11 88.04
N ALA A 63 -16.77 41.10 88.44
CA ALA A 63 -17.18 41.42 89.81
C ALA A 63 -17.01 40.24 90.77
N LEU A 64 -17.04 39.00 90.25
CA LEU A 64 -16.88 37.77 91.04
C LEU A 64 -15.49 37.11 90.88
N GLU A 65 -14.63 37.66 90.02
CA GLU A 65 -13.31 37.11 89.65
C GLU A 65 -13.35 35.61 89.30
N ARG A 66 -14.43 35.15 88.68
CA ARG A 66 -14.63 33.75 88.27
C ARG A 66 -15.49 33.66 87.03
N CYS A 67 -15.40 32.54 86.31
CA CYS A 67 -16.37 32.25 85.27
C CYS A 67 -17.75 31.97 85.89
N VAL A 68 -18.80 32.49 85.27
CA VAL A 68 -20.20 32.21 85.58
C VAL A 68 -20.90 31.61 84.38
N HIS A 69 -21.85 30.72 84.64
CA HIS A 69 -22.72 30.13 83.63
C HIS A 69 -23.76 31.16 83.19
N ILE A 70 -23.88 31.38 81.88
CA ILE A 70 -24.86 32.30 81.29
C ILE A 70 -25.74 31.53 80.29
N PRO A 71 -27.06 31.50 80.48
CA PRO A 71 -28.00 31.01 79.47
C PRO A 71 -28.16 32.01 78.32
N GLY A 72 -28.34 31.52 77.10
CA GLY A 72 -28.45 32.37 75.90
C GLY A 72 -28.40 31.57 74.61
N VAL A 73 -28.83 32.12 73.48
CA VAL A 73 -28.78 31.41 72.19
C VAL A 73 -27.52 31.86 71.44
N PRO A 74 -26.70 30.94 70.89
CA PRO A 74 -25.51 31.29 70.09
C PRO A 74 -25.88 32.12 68.86
N GLY A 75 -25.11 33.18 68.60
CA GLY A 75 -25.22 34.06 67.44
C GLY A 75 -24.19 33.78 66.34
N ALA A 76 -24.13 34.66 65.34
CA ALA A 76 -23.37 34.44 64.11
C ALA A 76 -21.85 34.28 64.29
N ASP A 77 -21.28 34.88 65.35
CA ASP A 77 -19.85 34.79 65.66
C ASP A 77 -19.51 33.60 66.58
N ASP A 78 -20.53 32.88 67.05
CA ASP A 78 -20.39 31.86 68.09
C ASP A 78 -20.22 30.45 67.51
N THR A 79 -19.52 29.58 68.25
CA THR A 79 -19.41 28.15 67.93
C THR A 79 -20.30 27.33 68.87
N ALA A 80 -21.19 26.53 68.27
CA ALA A 80 -22.16 25.71 68.98
C ALA A 80 -21.73 24.23 69.06
N PHE A 81 -21.99 23.62 70.22
CA PHE A 81 -21.69 22.22 70.53
C PHE A 81 -22.94 21.51 71.08
N ILE A 82 -23.29 20.35 70.54
CA ILE A 82 -24.34 19.48 71.09
C ILE A 82 -23.66 18.25 71.72
N LYS A 83 -23.92 17.99 73.02
CA LYS A 83 -23.26 16.92 73.80
C LYS A 83 -24.25 15.99 74.52
N ASN A 84 -23.74 14.83 74.97
CA ASN A 84 -24.34 13.95 75.98
C ASN A 84 -25.83 13.57 75.78
N GLY A 85 -26.24 13.25 74.54
CA GLY A 85 -27.62 12.87 74.19
C GLY A 85 -28.57 14.05 73.95
N GLY A 86 -28.06 15.28 73.93
CA GLY A 86 -28.82 16.49 73.60
C GLY A 86 -29.43 16.41 72.20
N THR A 87 -30.69 16.83 72.07
CA THR A 87 -31.37 17.01 70.78
C THR A 87 -31.76 18.47 70.62
N ALA A 88 -31.19 19.16 69.64
CA ALA A 88 -31.59 20.51 69.26
C ALA A 88 -32.62 20.45 68.13
N ILE A 89 -33.78 21.08 68.32
CA ILE A 89 -34.81 21.20 67.28
C ILE A 89 -34.75 22.61 66.71
N ILE A 90 -34.63 22.71 65.39
CA ILE A 90 -34.59 23.98 64.66
C ILE A 90 -35.85 24.13 63.83
N THR A 91 -36.67 25.11 64.19
CA THR A 91 -37.93 25.45 63.51
C THR A 91 -37.87 26.78 62.76
N GLY A 92 -36.89 27.63 63.06
CA GLY A 92 -36.68 28.97 62.46
C GLY A 92 -35.22 29.19 62.02
N SER A 93 -34.88 30.41 61.59
CA SER A 93 -33.54 30.69 61.05
C SER A 93 -32.49 30.82 62.15
N VAL A 94 -31.33 30.20 61.93
CA VAL A 94 -30.19 30.12 62.84
C VAL A 94 -28.92 30.51 62.10
N GLN A 95 -28.07 31.33 62.73
CA GLN A 95 -26.74 31.63 62.20
C GLN A 95 -25.68 31.44 63.28
N VAL A 96 -24.64 30.67 62.95
CA VAL A 96 -23.48 30.40 63.83
C VAL A 96 -22.18 30.35 63.03
N LYS A 97 -21.05 30.55 63.69
CA LYS A 97 -19.71 30.45 63.07
C LYS A 97 -19.31 28.99 62.84
N GLY A 98 -19.71 28.06 63.71
CA GLY A 98 -19.39 26.65 63.58
C GLY A 98 -20.34 25.78 64.40
N LEU A 99 -20.59 24.55 63.95
CA LEU A 99 -21.45 23.59 64.66
C LEU A 99 -20.74 22.24 64.75
N TYR A 100 -20.58 21.73 65.98
CA TYR A 100 -19.93 20.46 66.26
C TYR A 100 -20.89 19.55 67.02
N LEU A 101 -21.16 18.36 66.46
CA LEU A 101 -22.00 17.35 67.10
C LEU A 101 -21.11 16.24 67.66
N ALA A 102 -21.18 16.02 68.98
CA ALA A 102 -20.40 15.06 69.77
C ALA A 102 -18.87 15.29 69.74
N LEU A 103 -18.22 15.83 70.79
CA LEU A 103 -16.78 16.18 70.67
C LEU A 103 -15.79 15.03 70.98
N LEU A 104 -16.23 13.99 71.67
CA LEU A 104 -15.39 12.91 72.21
C LEU A 104 -15.96 11.55 71.78
N SER A 105 -15.12 10.51 71.80
CA SER A 105 -15.39 9.13 71.35
C SER A 105 -16.48 8.36 72.14
N PHE A 106 -17.33 9.05 72.89
CA PHE A 106 -18.47 8.52 73.62
C PHE A 106 -19.64 9.53 73.76
N ASP A 107 -19.54 10.73 73.17
CA ASP A 107 -20.58 11.76 73.23
C ASP A 107 -21.67 11.47 72.17
N GLN A 108 -22.93 11.82 72.44
CA GLN A 108 -24.02 11.78 71.45
C GLN A 108 -24.63 13.17 71.29
N GLY A 109 -25.04 13.55 70.08
CA GLY A 109 -25.72 14.83 69.84
C GLY A 109 -26.55 14.80 68.57
N THR A 110 -27.80 15.23 68.64
CA THR A 110 -28.73 15.24 67.50
C THR A 110 -29.21 16.66 67.20
N VAL A 111 -29.27 17.01 65.91
CA VAL A 111 -29.97 18.21 65.43
C VAL A 111 -31.08 17.76 64.49
N ILE A 112 -32.29 18.28 64.68
CA ILE A 112 -33.43 18.07 63.77
C ILE A 112 -33.88 19.42 63.24
N GLN A 113 -33.64 19.66 61.96
CA GLN A 113 -34.11 20.85 61.26
C GLN A 113 -35.43 20.53 60.54
N THR A 114 -36.53 21.10 61.02
CA THR A 114 -37.85 20.93 60.41
C THR A 114 -38.23 22.05 59.45
N GLY A 115 -37.52 23.18 59.48
CA GLY A 115 -37.74 24.37 58.64
C GLY A 115 -36.73 25.48 58.94
N GLY A 116 -36.90 26.64 58.30
CA GLY A 116 -36.01 27.81 58.48
C GLY A 116 -34.65 27.68 57.77
N ASP A 117 -33.84 28.74 57.86
CA ASP A 117 -32.49 28.79 57.27
C ASP A 117 -31.43 28.61 58.34
N VAL A 118 -30.67 27.52 58.30
CA VAL A 118 -29.48 27.30 59.13
C VAL A 118 -28.26 27.69 58.32
N THR A 119 -27.53 28.72 58.75
CA THR A 119 -26.27 29.14 58.12
C THR A 119 -25.12 28.98 59.09
N ILE A 120 -24.15 28.16 58.71
CA ILE A 120 -22.90 27.96 59.43
C ILE A 120 -21.80 28.66 58.62
N GLY A 121 -21.20 29.71 59.18
CA GLY A 121 -20.13 30.45 58.50
C GLY A 121 -18.90 29.57 58.22
N GLY A 122 -18.62 28.63 59.11
CA GLY A 122 -17.65 27.55 58.98
C GLY A 122 -18.30 26.23 58.58
N GLY A 123 -17.75 25.11 59.08
CA GLY A 123 -18.23 23.77 58.76
C GLY A 123 -19.12 23.17 59.86
N LEU A 124 -19.99 22.24 59.45
CA LEU A 124 -20.59 21.24 60.34
C LEU A 124 -19.60 20.09 60.52
N CYS A 125 -19.27 19.78 61.76
CA CYS A 125 -18.46 18.61 62.11
C CYS A 125 -19.33 17.56 62.79
N LEU A 126 -19.43 16.39 62.17
CA LEU A 126 -20.13 15.20 62.67
C LEU A 126 -19.09 14.18 63.17
N ASN A 127 -18.90 14.09 64.47
CA ASN A 127 -17.98 13.12 65.08
C ASN A 127 -18.74 11.85 65.51
N ASP A 128 -18.12 10.99 66.33
CA ASP A 128 -18.66 9.69 66.78
C ASP A 128 -20.10 9.82 67.34
N GLN A 129 -21.07 9.15 66.70
CA GLN A 129 -22.51 9.17 67.04
C GLN A 129 -23.26 10.52 66.91
N GLY A 130 -22.65 11.55 66.29
CA GLY A 130 -23.34 12.81 66.01
C GLY A 130 -24.34 12.67 64.86
N LYS A 131 -25.57 13.17 65.02
CA LYS A 131 -26.63 13.08 64.00
C LYS A 131 -27.19 14.44 63.61
N TYR A 132 -27.25 14.74 62.32
CA TYR A 132 -28.01 15.86 61.77
C TYR A 132 -29.13 15.34 60.89
N GLU A 133 -30.36 15.81 61.10
CA GLU A 133 -31.53 15.42 60.31
C GLU A 133 -32.17 16.67 59.68
N LEU A 134 -32.04 16.80 58.36
CA LEU A 134 -32.65 17.86 57.56
C LEU A 134 -33.99 17.36 56.99
N ARG A 135 -35.10 17.83 57.55
CA ARG A 135 -36.46 17.51 57.07
C ARG A 135 -37.04 18.59 56.16
N GLY A 136 -36.59 19.84 56.27
CA GLY A 136 -37.06 20.98 55.50
C GLY A 136 -36.28 22.26 55.80
N GLY A 137 -36.44 23.28 54.95
CA GLY A 137 -35.67 24.54 55.04
C GLY A 137 -34.35 24.49 54.26
N ASN A 138 -33.49 25.50 54.45
CA ASN A 138 -32.17 25.56 53.83
C ASN A 138 -31.08 25.35 54.89
N PHE A 139 -30.12 24.48 54.59
CA PHE A 139 -28.91 24.28 55.37
C PHE A 139 -27.72 24.77 54.54
N ASN A 140 -27.06 25.83 55.00
CA ASN A 140 -25.93 26.45 54.31
C ASN A 140 -24.68 26.30 55.18
N ALA A 141 -23.62 25.67 54.67
CA ALA A 141 -22.37 25.52 55.40
C ALA A 141 -21.17 25.56 54.44
N SER A 142 -20.01 26.06 54.89
CA SER A 142 -18.80 26.01 54.04
C SER A 142 -18.29 24.58 53.86
N SER A 143 -18.54 23.70 54.83
CA SER A 143 -18.31 22.27 54.67
C SER A 143 -19.18 21.42 55.60
N VAL A 144 -19.40 20.17 55.23
CA VAL A 144 -19.80 19.11 56.17
C VAL A 144 -18.67 18.10 56.20
N SER A 145 -18.18 17.78 57.39
CA SER A 145 -17.01 16.93 57.59
C SER A 145 -17.18 16.00 58.79
N TYR A 146 -16.44 14.89 58.78
CA TYR A 146 -16.37 13.92 59.88
C TYR A 146 -14.91 13.84 60.35
N HIS A 147 -14.63 14.05 61.65
CA HIS A 147 -13.27 14.30 62.16
C HIS A 147 -12.75 13.24 63.17
N TYR A 148 -11.45 12.90 63.00
CA TYR A 148 -10.43 12.44 63.97
C TYR A 148 -10.65 11.20 64.88
N TYR A 149 -11.85 10.64 65.01
CA TYR A 149 -12.10 9.46 65.85
C TYR A 149 -12.92 8.38 65.12
N PRO A 150 -12.57 7.08 65.25
CA PRO A 150 -13.31 5.98 64.63
C PRO A 150 -14.67 5.82 65.30
N GLY A 151 -15.76 6.01 64.55
CA GLY A 151 -17.12 5.85 65.07
C GLY A 151 -18.24 6.40 64.19
N GLY A 152 -17.96 7.40 63.34
CA GLY A 152 -18.85 7.89 62.26
C GLY A 152 -20.08 8.65 62.75
N GLY A 153 -20.27 9.88 62.27
CA GLY A 153 -21.54 10.61 62.43
C GLY A 153 -22.53 10.31 61.28
N THR A 154 -23.77 10.79 61.38
CA THR A 154 -24.80 10.60 60.35
C THR A 154 -25.48 11.93 59.97
N PHE A 155 -25.56 12.21 58.67
CA PHE A 155 -26.43 13.25 58.13
C PHE A 155 -27.60 12.59 57.39
N ILE A 156 -28.83 12.84 57.80
CA ILE A 156 -30.03 12.31 57.13
C ILE A 156 -30.80 13.48 56.52
N GLN A 157 -31.02 13.44 55.22
CA GLN A 157 -31.82 14.42 54.50
C GLN A 157 -33.10 13.76 53.98
N THR A 158 -34.23 14.10 54.61
CA THR A 158 -35.57 13.64 54.19
C THR A 158 -36.36 14.73 53.46
N GLY A 159 -35.77 15.91 53.24
CA GLY A 159 -36.36 17.05 52.54
C GLY A 159 -35.45 18.29 52.59
N GLY A 160 -35.92 19.44 52.12
CA GLY A 160 -35.16 20.71 52.16
C GLY A 160 -33.98 20.81 51.18
N ASN A 161 -33.17 21.84 51.34
CA ASN A 161 -31.97 22.10 50.51
C ASN A 161 -30.71 22.17 51.39
N ALA A 162 -29.73 21.32 51.13
CA ALA A 162 -28.38 21.45 51.69
C ALA A 162 -27.47 22.13 50.66
N ASN A 163 -26.96 23.31 50.95
CA ASN A 163 -26.06 24.09 50.10
C ASN A 163 -24.68 24.18 50.76
N LEU A 164 -23.73 23.42 50.22
CA LEU A 164 -22.42 23.18 50.83
C LEU A 164 -21.30 23.77 49.96
N GLY A 165 -20.22 24.21 50.59
CA GLY A 165 -18.94 24.33 49.90
C GLY A 165 -18.44 22.93 49.53
N ASP A 166 -17.89 22.22 50.51
CA ASP A 166 -17.41 20.85 50.33
C ASP A 166 -18.13 19.84 51.26
N LEU A 167 -18.43 18.65 50.73
CA LEU A 167 -18.93 17.51 51.50
C LEU A 167 -17.85 16.43 51.59
N TRP A 168 -17.31 16.21 52.78
CA TRP A 168 -16.33 15.15 53.03
C TRP A 168 -16.94 14.09 53.94
N ILE A 169 -17.03 12.85 53.47
CA ILE A 169 -17.63 11.72 54.21
C ILE A 169 -16.55 10.70 54.49
N ASN A 170 -15.98 10.76 55.71
CA ASN A 170 -14.81 9.99 56.13
C ASN A 170 -15.08 9.35 57.50
N TYR A 171 -14.17 8.51 57.97
CA TYR A 171 -14.18 7.94 59.33
C TYR A 171 -15.50 7.22 59.71
N GLN A 172 -16.03 6.35 58.85
CA GLN A 172 -17.35 5.69 59.03
C GLN A 172 -18.55 6.64 59.03
N GLY A 173 -18.37 7.90 58.64
CA GLY A 173 -19.47 8.85 58.46
C GLY A 173 -20.47 8.36 57.40
N THR A 174 -21.75 8.65 57.62
CA THR A 174 -22.83 8.28 56.70
C THR A 174 -23.66 9.50 56.32
N TYR A 175 -23.93 9.67 55.03
CA TYR A 175 -24.93 10.64 54.55
C TYR A 175 -26.05 9.89 53.82
N GLU A 176 -27.29 10.10 54.24
CA GLU A 176 -28.48 9.50 53.64
C GLU A 176 -29.34 10.58 52.99
N LEU A 177 -29.44 10.58 51.66
CA LEU A 177 -30.37 11.42 50.93
C LEU A 177 -31.61 10.61 50.52
N GLN A 178 -32.76 10.99 51.05
CA GLN A 178 -34.05 10.36 50.72
C GLN A 178 -34.89 11.26 49.82
N GLN A 179 -34.93 12.57 50.06
CA GLN A 179 -35.62 13.58 49.27
C GLN A 179 -34.98 14.96 49.44
N GLY A 180 -35.30 15.91 48.56
CA GLY A 180 -34.75 17.28 48.61
C GLY A 180 -33.57 17.48 47.65
N ASN A 181 -32.84 18.58 47.83
CA ASN A 181 -31.68 18.91 47.01
C ASN A 181 -30.41 19.00 47.87
N LEU A 182 -29.34 18.38 47.41
CA LEU A 182 -27.98 18.54 47.94
C LEU A 182 -27.15 19.24 46.86
N ASN A 183 -26.75 20.48 47.10
CA ASN A 183 -25.88 21.26 46.23
C ASN A 183 -24.52 21.39 46.90
N ALA A 184 -23.43 21.02 46.23
CA ALA A 184 -22.07 21.18 46.73
C ALA A 184 -21.09 21.63 45.63
N ASN A 185 -20.03 22.35 45.99
CA ASN A 185 -18.93 22.63 45.06
C ASN A 185 -18.08 21.38 44.83
N GLY A 186 -17.85 20.59 45.87
CA GLY A 186 -17.12 19.33 45.79
C GLY A 186 -17.65 18.29 46.77
N MET A 187 -17.51 17.02 46.41
CA MET A 187 -17.86 15.91 47.30
C MET A 187 -16.76 14.86 47.29
N SER A 188 -16.39 14.36 48.47
CA SER A 188 -15.45 13.23 48.60
C SER A 188 -15.96 12.23 49.62
N VAL A 189 -16.01 10.96 49.22
CA VAL A 189 -16.36 9.82 50.07
C VAL A 189 -15.10 8.99 50.33
N GLY A 190 -14.56 9.04 51.55
CA GLY A 190 -13.39 8.26 51.99
C GLY A 190 -12.03 8.82 51.61
N GLN A 191 -11.73 10.10 51.89
CA GLN A 191 -10.42 10.74 51.69
C GLN A 191 -9.31 10.13 52.58
N SER A 192 -8.06 10.15 52.06
CA SER A 192 -6.84 9.37 52.37
C SER A 192 -6.35 9.17 53.84
N PHE A 193 -7.11 9.56 54.86
CA PHE A 193 -6.80 9.28 56.26
C PHE A 193 -8.10 8.97 57.00
N GLY A 194 -8.40 7.70 57.27
CA GLY A 194 -9.57 7.29 58.06
C GLY A 194 -10.20 5.98 57.60
N THR A 195 -11.20 5.49 58.34
CA THR A 195 -12.06 4.39 57.90
C THR A 195 -13.03 4.87 56.80
N PRO A 196 -13.39 4.03 55.81
CA PRO A 196 -14.33 4.37 54.74
C PRO A 196 -15.64 4.97 55.23
N GLY A 197 -16.17 5.99 54.53
CA GLY A 197 -17.51 6.53 54.74
C GLY A 197 -18.49 6.10 53.64
N THR A 198 -19.79 6.36 53.86
CA THR A 198 -20.87 5.91 52.97
C THR A 198 -21.83 7.05 52.62
N PHE A 199 -22.19 7.17 51.35
CA PHE A 199 -23.30 8.01 50.89
C PHE A 199 -24.39 7.12 50.30
N VAL A 200 -25.62 7.24 50.79
CA VAL A 200 -26.77 6.47 50.31
C VAL A 200 -27.82 7.42 49.75
N GLN A 201 -28.18 7.24 48.49
CA GLN A 201 -29.21 8.01 47.80
C GLN A 201 -30.39 7.13 47.43
N SER A 202 -31.51 7.33 48.11
CA SER A 202 -32.79 6.65 47.84
C SER A 202 -33.83 7.54 47.16
N GLY A 203 -33.48 8.80 46.88
CA GLY A 203 -34.27 9.78 46.14
C GLY A 203 -33.60 11.16 46.16
N GLY A 204 -34.32 12.21 45.73
CA GLY A 204 -33.80 13.58 45.70
C GLY A 204 -32.79 13.86 44.58
N ASN A 205 -32.21 15.07 44.60
CA ASN A 205 -31.25 15.53 43.59
C ASN A 205 -29.92 15.90 44.24
N VAL A 206 -28.82 15.41 43.68
CA VAL A 206 -27.45 15.78 44.06
C VAL A 206 -26.85 16.60 42.92
N ASN A 207 -26.46 17.84 43.18
CA ASN A 207 -25.83 18.73 42.20
C ASN A 207 -24.43 19.12 42.68
N ILE A 208 -23.41 18.58 42.01
CA ILE A 208 -21.99 18.84 42.31
C ILE A 208 -21.40 19.72 41.21
N ASN A 209 -21.11 20.98 41.54
CA ASN A 209 -20.52 21.92 40.58
C ASN A 209 -19.04 21.66 40.27
N GLY A 210 -18.43 20.67 40.92
CA GLY A 210 -17.03 20.30 40.72
C GLY A 210 -16.92 18.79 40.62
N THR A 211 -16.02 18.23 41.42
CA THR A 211 -15.73 16.80 41.38
C THR A 211 -16.48 16.03 42.47
N LEU A 212 -17.12 14.94 42.07
CA LEU A 212 -17.56 13.86 42.95
C LEU A 212 -16.45 12.79 42.99
N ARG A 213 -15.81 12.61 44.15
CA ARG A 213 -14.73 11.63 44.34
C ARG A 213 -15.17 10.53 45.29
N ILE A 214 -15.07 9.29 44.87
CA ILE A 214 -15.31 8.11 45.68
C ILE A 214 -13.96 7.44 45.87
N ASN A 215 -13.28 7.78 46.97
CA ASN A 215 -11.89 7.40 47.21
C ASN A 215 -11.80 6.04 47.89
N GLN A 216 -11.86 5.93 49.23
CA GLN A 216 -11.95 4.65 49.95
C GLN A 216 -13.39 4.30 50.36
N GLY A 217 -14.35 5.17 50.08
CA GLY A 217 -15.74 5.05 50.54
C GLY A 217 -16.68 4.41 49.52
N THR A 218 -17.96 4.38 49.88
CA THR A 218 -19.03 3.82 49.04
C THR A 218 -20.10 4.86 48.74
N TYR A 219 -20.50 4.98 47.47
CA TYR A 219 -21.68 5.72 47.05
C TYR A 219 -22.73 4.74 46.51
N GLU A 220 -23.94 4.78 47.06
CA GLU A 220 -25.07 3.94 46.62
C GLU A 220 -26.16 4.82 46.02
N LEU A 221 -26.42 4.67 44.72
CA LEU A 221 -27.50 5.33 44.01
C LEU A 221 -28.63 4.33 43.73
N HIS A 222 -29.76 4.49 44.41
CA HIS A 222 -30.95 3.67 44.19
C HIS A 222 -32.01 4.37 43.35
N ARG A 223 -32.26 5.67 43.61
CA ARG A 223 -33.24 6.50 42.89
C ARG A 223 -32.84 7.98 43.00
N GLY A 224 -33.41 8.82 42.14
CA GLY A 224 -33.12 10.26 42.11
C GLY A 224 -32.15 10.63 41.00
N SER A 225 -31.62 11.84 41.05
CA SER A 225 -30.66 12.34 40.05
C SER A 225 -29.35 12.76 40.70
N VAL A 226 -28.25 12.54 39.97
CA VAL A 226 -26.92 13.03 40.29
C VAL A 226 -26.41 13.80 39.09
N ILE A 227 -26.09 15.07 39.28
CA ILE A 227 -25.45 15.91 38.27
C ILE A 227 -24.08 16.29 38.82
N ALA A 228 -23.01 15.95 38.10
CA ALA A 228 -21.64 16.29 38.47
C ALA A 228 -20.83 16.74 37.27
N ASN A 229 -19.88 17.66 37.48
CA ASN A 229 -18.95 18.01 36.41
C ASN A 229 -17.92 16.90 36.17
N GLN A 230 -17.44 16.22 37.21
CA GLN A 230 -16.56 15.06 37.05
C GLN A 230 -16.83 14.03 38.14
N VAL A 231 -16.70 12.75 37.79
CA VAL A 231 -16.83 11.65 38.75
C VAL A 231 -15.55 10.82 38.71
N PHE A 232 -14.92 10.65 39.87
CA PHE A 232 -13.77 9.75 40.04
C PHE A 232 -14.12 8.63 41.01
N VAL A 233 -13.91 7.39 40.59
CA VAL A 233 -14.05 6.19 41.42
C VAL A 233 -12.65 5.58 41.61
N GLY A 234 -12.11 5.73 42.82
CA GLY A 234 -10.73 5.43 43.18
C GLY A 234 -9.71 6.48 42.72
N GLY A 235 -8.44 6.25 43.09
CA GLY A 235 -7.28 7.05 42.70
C GLY A 235 -6.40 7.52 43.87
N ASN A 236 -5.15 7.91 43.59
CA ASN A 236 -4.10 8.25 44.56
C ASN A 236 -3.77 7.09 45.55
N GLY A 237 -3.80 5.84 45.09
CA GLY A 237 -3.57 4.66 45.92
C GLY A 237 -4.78 4.28 46.78
N THR A 238 -6.00 4.63 46.34
CA THR A 238 -7.25 4.36 47.07
C THR A 238 -8.30 3.74 46.18
N SER A 239 -9.05 2.77 46.73
CA SER A 239 -10.08 2.01 46.02
C SER A 239 -11.45 2.23 46.66
N GLY A 240 -12.40 2.69 45.86
CA GLY A 240 -13.73 3.09 46.31
C GLY A 240 -14.79 2.48 45.42
N THR A 241 -16.05 2.52 45.87
CA THR A 241 -17.13 1.79 45.21
C THR A 241 -18.32 2.70 44.90
N PHE A 242 -18.76 2.74 43.65
CA PHE A 242 -20.00 3.36 43.25
C PHE A 242 -20.98 2.26 42.80
N VAL A 243 -22.11 2.13 43.48
CA VAL A 243 -23.15 1.15 43.15
C VAL A 243 -24.40 1.88 42.68
N GLN A 244 -24.77 1.69 41.41
CA GLN A 244 -25.99 2.24 40.82
C GLN A 244 -26.99 1.12 40.56
N THR A 245 -28.07 1.09 41.35
CA THR A 245 -29.19 0.15 41.18
C THR A 245 -30.40 0.77 40.47
N GLY A 246 -30.39 2.09 40.29
CA GLY A 246 -31.41 2.88 39.61
C GLY A 246 -31.03 4.36 39.58
N GLY A 247 -31.97 5.25 39.25
CA GLY A 247 -31.71 6.69 39.16
C GLY A 247 -30.84 7.10 37.97
N ASP A 248 -30.59 8.40 37.83
CA ASP A 248 -29.95 9.01 36.67
C ASP A 248 -28.64 9.70 37.09
N LEU A 249 -27.53 9.35 36.46
CA LEU A 249 -26.24 10.03 36.60
C LEU A 249 -25.95 10.82 35.32
N THR A 250 -25.93 12.15 35.43
CA THR A 250 -25.55 13.05 34.33
C THR A 250 -24.21 13.69 34.62
N ILE A 251 -23.26 13.50 33.71
CA ILE A 251 -21.94 14.11 33.77
C ILE A 251 -21.84 15.18 32.69
N GLY A 252 -21.25 16.33 33.04
CA GLY A 252 -21.06 17.43 32.09
C GLY A 252 -20.27 17.04 30.83
N ASN A 253 -20.22 17.95 29.85
CA ASN A 253 -19.54 17.74 28.57
C ASN A 253 -18.02 18.02 28.63
N TYR A 254 -17.21 17.31 27.85
CA TYR A 254 -15.74 17.44 27.70
C TYR A 254 -15.09 18.76 28.21
N PRO A 255 -14.07 18.75 29.10
CA PRO A 255 -13.21 17.63 29.54
C PRO A 255 -13.74 16.92 30.80
N PHE A 256 -15.06 16.80 30.89
CA PHE A 256 -15.79 16.21 31.99
C PHE A 256 -16.06 14.73 31.71
N HIS A 257 -15.63 13.86 32.62
CA HIS A 257 -15.53 12.42 32.40
C HIS A 257 -15.99 11.63 33.64
N LEU A 258 -16.45 10.41 33.42
CA LEU A 258 -16.42 9.36 34.45
C LEU A 258 -15.07 8.66 34.39
N CYS A 259 -14.27 8.78 35.44
CA CYS A 259 -12.98 8.10 35.55
C CYS A 259 -13.04 7.04 36.65
N ILE A 260 -12.92 5.77 36.28
CA ILE A 260 -12.81 4.64 37.18
C ILE A 260 -11.33 4.25 37.19
N ASN A 261 -10.61 4.52 38.27
CA ASN A 261 -9.15 4.43 38.30
C ASN A 261 -8.65 3.17 39.03
N GLU A 262 -8.79 3.12 40.36
CA GLU A 262 -8.47 1.93 41.20
C GLU A 262 -9.71 1.44 41.96
N GLY A 263 -10.90 1.86 41.53
CA GLY A 263 -12.16 1.58 42.20
C GLY A 263 -13.12 0.74 41.36
N THR A 264 -14.27 0.45 41.94
CA THR A 264 -15.32 -0.36 41.31
C THR A 264 -16.56 0.48 41.06
N TYR A 265 -17.04 0.51 39.81
CA TYR A 265 -18.35 1.01 39.47
C TYR A 265 -19.26 -0.17 39.09
N GLU A 266 -20.39 -0.32 39.77
CA GLU A 266 -21.39 -1.34 39.46
C GLU A 266 -22.68 -0.67 38.94
N LEU A 267 -22.97 -0.81 37.65
CA LEU A 267 -24.23 -0.41 37.03
C LEU A 267 -25.18 -1.61 36.97
N LEU A 268 -26.11 -1.67 37.90
CA LEU A 268 -27.15 -2.71 38.02
C LEU A 268 -28.51 -2.23 37.47
N GLY A 269 -28.70 -0.92 37.28
CA GLY A 269 -29.91 -0.31 36.75
C GLY A 269 -29.82 1.22 36.69
N GLY A 270 -30.73 1.90 35.98
CA GLY A 270 -30.72 3.36 35.81
C GLY A 270 -30.03 3.82 34.52
N THR A 271 -29.69 5.12 34.45
CA THR A 271 -28.98 5.71 33.29
C THR A 271 -27.68 6.40 33.69
N ILE A 272 -26.72 6.36 32.77
CA ILE A 272 -25.52 7.21 32.79
C ILE A 272 -25.52 8.02 31.49
N ASP A 273 -25.57 9.34 31.60
CA ASP A 273 -25.44 10.26 30.46
C ASP A 273 -24.10 10.98 30.57
N THR A 274 -23.20 10.75 29.62
CA THR A 274 -21.83 11.30 29.63
C THR A 274 -21.23 11.46 28.24
N THR A 275 -20.14 12.23 28.12
CA THR A 275 -19.35 12.31 26.87
C THR A 275 -18.35 11.17 26.76
N SER A 276 -17.71 10.76 27.86
CA SER A 276 -16.79 9.62 27.86
C SER A 276 -16.64 8.98 29.24
N ILE A 277 -16.24 7.71 29.23
CA ILE A 277 -15.90 6.92 30.42
C ILE A 277 -14.49 6.40 30.24
N HIS A 278 -13.64 6.53 31.26
CA HIS A 278 -12.29 6.00 31.28
C HIS A 278 -12.18 4.96 32.41
N VAL A 279 -11.77 3.75 32.07
CA VAL A 279 -11.64 2.62 33.02
C VAL A 279 -10.18 2.18 33.07
N GLY A 280 -9.47 2.50 34.15
CA GLY A 280 -8.04 2.25 34.34
C GLY A 280 -7.12 3.41 33.97
N TYR A 281 -7.65 4.61 33.71
CA TYR A 281 -6.86 5.75 33.24
C TYR A 281 -6.07 6.47 34.35
N HIS A 282 -4.76 6.68 34.14
CA HIS A 282 -3.88 7.34 35.12
C HIS A 282 -3.11 8.58 34.60
N GLY A 283 -3.21 8.91 33.31
CA GLY A 283 -2.42 9.98 32.69
C GLY A 283 -0.90 9.81 32.91
N ASP A 284 -0.13 10.90 32.88
CA ASP A 284 1.34 10.90 33.03
C ASP A 284 1.89 10.51 34.42
N PHE A 285 1.03 10.09 35.37
CA PHE A 285 1.38 9.88 36.77
C PHE A 285 1.50 8.40 37.16
N GLU A 286 1.92 7.54 36.23
CA GLU A 286 2.00 6.08 36.37
C GLU A 286 2.64 5.56 37.66
N SER A 287 3.65 6.26 38.20
CA SER A 287 4.41 5.80 39.38
C SER A 287 3.63 5.78 40.72
N LYS A 288 2.39 6.29 40.77
CA LYS A 288 1.59 6.40 42.01
C LYS A 288 0.40 5.44 42.11
N TYR A 289 0.13 4.65 41.08
CA TYR A 289 -1.07 3.82 40.99
C TYR A 289 -0.67 2.35 40.81
N SER A 290 -1.35 1.44 41.52
CA SER A 290 -1.05 -0.01 41.55
C SER A 290 -2.28 -0.91 41.62
N GLY A 291 -3.49 -0.34 41.71
CA GLY A 291 -4.75 -1.07 41.78
C GLY A 291 -5.42 -1.27 40.42
N GLN A 292 -6.41 -2.18 40.37
CA GLN A 292 -7.26 -2.40 39.19
C GLN A 292 -8.59 -1.62 39.32
N ALA A 293 -9.02 -1.00 38.22
CA ALA A 293 -10.36 -0.50 37.99
C ALA A 293 -11.29 -1.60 37.49
N SER A 294 -12.53 -1.58 37.98
CA SER A 294 -13.58 -2.49 37.53
C SER A 294 -14.84 -1.70 37.23
N PHE A 295 -15.34 -1.83 35.99
CA PHE A 295 -16.65 -1.36 35.58
C PHE A 295 -17.53 -2.57 35.28
N VAL A 296 -18.48 -2.84 36.16
CA VAL A 296 -19.40 -3.96 36.07
C VAL A 296 -20.76 -3.45 35.61
N VAL A 297 -21.24 -3.90 34.46
CA VAL A 297 -22.51 -3.50 33.86
C VAL A 297 -23.44 -4.70 33.78
N ASN A 298 -24.25 -4.88 34.82
CA ASN A 298 -25.24 -5.95 34.93
C ASN A 298 -26.69 -5.41 34.89
N GLY A 299 -26.92 -4.38 34.07
CA GLY A 299 -28.19 -3.68 33.89
C GLY A 299 -27.97 -2.22 33.50
N GLY A 300 -29.06 -1.47 33.35
CA GLY A 300 -29.01 -0.03 33.02
C GLY A 300 -28.66 0.31 31.58
N VAL A 301 -28.58 1.61 31.29
CA VAL A 301 -28.30 2.18 29.96
C VAL A 301 -27.25 3.26 30.06
N ILE A 302 -26.23 3.20 29.20
CA ILE A 302 -25.20 4.24 29.08
C ILE A 302 -25.44 5.00 27.78
N ASN A 303 -25.67 6.31 27.86
CA ASN A 303 -25.88 7.17 26.70
C ASN A 303 -24.73 8.16 26.53
N GLY A 304 -24.24 8.24 25.29
CA GLY A 304 -23.32 9.29 24.89
C GLY A 304 -24.05 10.60 24.56
N THR A 305 -23.61 11.74 25.12
CA THR A 305 -24.32 13.03 24.98
C THR A 305 -23.84 13.94 23.84
N LEU A 306 -22.66 13.69 23.24
CA LEU A 306 -22.06 14.51 22.16
C LEU A 306 -21.12 13.70 21.25
N GLU A 307 -21.28 13.80 19.93
CA GLU A 307 -20.30 13.27 18.98
C GLU A 307 -19.03 14.15 18.94
N SER A 308 -17.91 13.61 19.44
CA SER A 308 -16.57 14.23 19.42
C SER A 308 -15.49 13.13 19.35
N GLU A 309 -14.22 13.48 19.15
CA GLU A 309 -13.11 12.50 19.12
C GLU A 309 -12.92 11.73 20.45
N TYR A 310 -13.44 12.26 21.56
CA TYR A 310 -13.38 11.64 22.89
C TYR A 310 -14.65 10.82 23.22
N TYR A 311 -15.58 10.68 22.28
CA TYR A 311 -16.86 9.99 22.44
C TYR A 311 -16.70 8.46 22.49
N ALA A 312 -16.33 7.92 23.65
CA ALA A 312 -16.20 6.48 23.86
C ALA A 312 -16.17 6.11 25.35
N ILE A 313 -16.43 4.84 25.64
CA ILE A 313 -15.92 4.14 26.81
C ILE A 313 -14.53 3.63 26.46
N ARG A 314 -13.50 4.12 27.13
CA ARG A 314 -12.10 3.71 26.95
C ARG A 314 -11.68 2.82 28.12
N VAL A 315 -11.31 1.57 27.83
CA VAL A 315 -10.89 0.57 28.82
C VAL A 315 -9.40 0.31 28.65
N TYR A 316 -8.62 0.66 29.66
CA TYR A 316 -7.15 0.67 29.65
C TYR A 316 -6.62 -0.69 30.14
N GLY A 317 -5.92 -1.43 29.27
CA GLY A 317 -5.90 -2.90 29.26
C GLY A 317 -5.34 -3.65 30.48
N ASN A 318 -4.29 -3.18 31.15
CA ASN A 318 -3.73 -3.91 32.31
C ASN A 318 -4.31 -3.46 33.66
N ARG A 319 -5.07 -2.36 33.65
CA ARG A 319 -5.60 -1.72 34.85
C ARG A 319 -7.11 -1.65 34.88
N GLY A 320 -7.80 -1.74 33.74
CA GLY A 320 -9.23 -1.58 33.60
C GLY A 320 -9.93 -2.85 33.15
N SER A 321 -11.09 -3.13 33.75
CA SER A 321 -11.97 -4.24 33.35
C SER A 321 -13.38 -3.72 33.10
N LEU A 322 -13.98 -4.08 31.96
CA LEU A 322 -15.39 -3.87 31.66
C LEU A 322 -16.08 -5.23 31.52
N THR A 323 -17.13 -5.50 32.29
CA THR A 323 -17.83 -6.81 32.30
C THR A 323 -19.35 -6.66 32.34
N GLY A 324 -20.08 -7.68 31.87
CA GLY A 324 -21.54 -7.81 32.02
C GLY A 324 -22.38 -7.36 30.79
N PRO A 325 -23.66 -7.79 30.70
CA PRO A 325 -24.50 -7.67 29.50
C PRO A 325 -25.23 -6.31 29.36
N GLY A 326 -24.51 -5.20 29.47
CA GLY A 326 -25.07 -3.84 29.44
C GLY A 326 -25.64 -3.36 28.09
N THR A 327 -26.40 -2.26 28.13
CA THR A 327 -26.78 -1.49 26.92
C THR A 327 -25.86 -0.29 26.74
N PHE A 328 -25.12 -0.24 25.64
CA PHE A 328 -24.15 0.81 25.33
C PHE A 328 -24.61 1.64 24.12
N ASN A 329 -25.14 2.83 24.38
CA ASN A 329 -25.42 3.83 23.35
C ASN A 329 -24.25 4.82 23.21
N ILE A 330 -23.03 4.28 23.22
CA ILE A 330 -21.75 4.96 23.08
C ILE A 330 -20.70 3.90 22.65
N PRO A 331 -19.72 4.22 21.77
CA PRO A 331 -18.69 3.27 21.36
C PRO A 331 -17.86 2.76 22.54
N VAL A 332 -17.38 1.52 22.46
CA VAL A 332 -16.45 0.93 23.41
C VAL A 332 -15.11 0.69 22.71
N VAL A 333 -14.06 1.30 23.25
CA VAL A 333 -12.69 1.21 22.79
C VAL A 333 -11.88 0.57 23.91
N TYR A 334 -11.28 -0.57 23.64
CA TYR A 334 -10.28 -1.14 24.54
C TYR A 334 -8.92 -0.59 24.08
N GLU A 335 -8.17 0.01 24.99
CA GLU A 335 -6.82 0.54 24.77
C GLU A 335 -5.82 -0.40 25.44
N SER A 336 -4.74 -0.76 24.73
CA SER A 336 -3.69 -1.58 25.32
C SER A 336 -2.75 -0.74 26.19
N ASP A 337 -2.68 -1.03 27.49
CA ASP A 337 -1.71 -0.42 28.43
C ASP A 337 -0.38 -1.20 28.51
N GLU A 338 -0.37 -2.45 28.05
CA GLU A 338 0.85 -3.25 27.95
C GLU A 338 1.29 -3.28 26.49
N ILE A 339 2.28 -2.44 26.22
CA ILE A 339 3.08 -2.44 25.01
C ILE A 339 3.79 -3.81 24.91
N TYR A 340 3.12 -4.80 24.31
CA TYR A 340 3.76 -6.00 23.73
C TYR A 340 3.64 -5.99 22.20
N GLY A 341 3.62 -4.79 21.63
CA GLY A 341 3.69 -4.57 20.20
C GLY A 341 3.56 -3.09 19.89
N THR A 342 4.57 -2.30 20.28
CA THR A 342 4.73 -0.99 19.68
C THR A 342 5.65 -1.12 18.47
N TYR A 343 5.26 -0.49 17.36
CA TYR A 343 6.27 0.17 16.55
C TYR A 343 6.56 1.55 17.16
N GLY A 344 7.55 1.61 18.07
CA GLY A 344 7.92 2.83 18.79
C GLY A 344 6.96 3.19 19.94
N ASN A 345 6.16 4.27 19.78
CA ASN A 345 5.23 4.82 20.79
C ASN A 345 3.75 4.73 20.38
N ARG A 346 3.40 3.95 19.33
CA ARG A 346 2.04 3.88 18.77
C ARG A 346 1.40 2.52 19.06
N SER A 347 0.13 2.51 19.49
CA SER A 347 -0.65 1.30 19.82
C SER A 347 -1.34 0.69 18.60
N VAL A 348 -1.55 -0.63 18.62
CA VAL A 348 -2.53 -1.33 17.78
C VAL A 348 -3.88 -1.25 18.49
N ASP A 349 -4.88 -0.65 17.85
CA ASP A 349 -6.20 -0.43 18.44
C ASP A 349 -7.26 -1.31 17.76
N ALA A 350 -8.15 -1.91 18.56
CA ALA A 350 -9.34 -2.62 18.07
C ALA A 350 -10.61 -1.91 18.56
N ALA A 351 -11.39 -1.34 17.62
CA ALA A 351 -12.61 -0.62 17.91
C ALA A 351 -13.85 -1.48 17.59
N PHE A 352 -14.72 -1.66 18.57
CA PHE A 352 -15.90 -2.52 18.47
C PHE A 352 -17.17 -1.71 18.21
N GLY A 353 -18.01 -2.20 17.28
CA GLY A 353 -19.30 -1.59 16.96
C GLY A 353 -20.34 -1.71 18.09
N TRP A 354 -21.42 -0.92 18.00
CA TRP A 354 -22.39 -0.60 19.08
C TRP A 354 -23.13 -1.80 19.72
N ASN A 355 -23.00 -3.03 19.19
CA ASN A 355 -23.76 -4.21 19.63
C ASN A 355 -22.93 -5.51 19.73
N CYS A 356 -21.60 -5.47 19.68
CA CYS A 356 -20.79 -6.66 19.32
C CYS A 356 -20.05 -7.37 20.47
N LEU A 357 -20.27 -7.01 21.74
CA LEU A 357 -19.58 -7.66 22.86
C LEU A 357 -20.48 -8.73 23.51
N ILE A 358 -20.03 -10.00 23.46
CA ILE A 358 -20.63 -11.11 24.22
C ILE A 358 -19.59 -11.58 25.25
N GLU A 359 -19.80 -11.25 26.51
CA GLU A 359 -19.24 -11.94 27.68
C GLU A 359 -17.69 -12.09 27.71
N GLY A 360 -17.04 -11.17 28.45
CA GLY A 360 -15.62 -11.26 28.82
C GLY A 360 -14.62 -10.81 27.75
N GLY A 361 -13.42 -10.45 28.21
CA GLY A 361 -12.20 -10.45 27.41
C GLY A 361 -11.43 -9.14 27.31
N ALA A 362 -10.17 -9.21 27.71
CA ALA A 362 -9.12 -8.34 27.20
C ALA A 362 -8.64 -8.89 25.85
N TYR A 363 -8.32 -8.02 24.90
CA TYR A 363 -7.53 -8.43 23.75
C TYR A 363 -6.05 -8.21 24.05
N ASN A 364 -5.22 -9.17 23.66
CA ASN A 364 -3.77 -9.08 23.71
C ASN A 364 -3.27 -8.89 22.29
N VAL A 365 -2.31 -7.98 22.11
CA VAL A 365 -1.58 -7.83 20.86
C VAL A 365 -0.13 -8.18 21.11
N GLU A 366 0.40 -9.11 20.33
CA GLU A 366 1.81 -9.48 20.36
C GLU A 366 2.44 -9.15 19.00
N GLN A 367 3.52 -8.38 18.98
CA GLN A 367 4.35 -8.28 17.78
C GLN A 367 5.11 -9.60 17.60
N ILE A 368 4.94 -10.24 16.45
CA ILE A 368 5.52 -11.55 16.17
C ILE A 368 6.63 -11.41 15.12
N ASP A 369 7.47 -12.44 15.00
CA ASP A 369 8.49 -12.46 13.95
C ASP A 369 7.79 -12.46 12.57
N PRO A 370 8.19 -11.59 11.62
CA PRO A 370 7.68 -11.60 10.26
C PRO A 370 7.69 -12.99 9.59
N ASN A 371 8.66 -13.83 9.94
CA ASN A 371 8.77 -15.20 9.43
C ASN A 371 7.68 -16.13 9.99
N ASP A 372 7.13 -15.83 11.17
CA ASP A 372 6.01 -16.57 11.76
C ASP A 372 4.65 -16.16 11.15
N PHE A 373 4.61 -15.06 10.39
CA PHE A 373 3.42 -14.60 9.68
C PHE A 373 3.21 -15.32 8.35
N ALA A 374 4.25 -15.67 7.60
CA ALA A 374 4.14 -16.46 6.38
C ALA A 374 5.51 -17.06 6.01
N ASP A 375 5.57 -18.35 5.70
CA ASP A 375 6.78 -19.05 5.23
C ASP A 375 7.13 -18.65 3.76
N GLY A 376 7.33 -17.35 3.51
CA GLY A 376 7.76 -16.78 2.24
C GLY A 376 6.67 -16.55 1.17
N ASN A 377 5.40 -16.82 1.46
CA ASN A 377 4.30 -16.68 0.49
C ASN A 377 3.71 -15.26 0.38
N VAL A 378 3.98 -14.38 1.34
CA VAL A 378 3.50 -12.99 1.32
C VAL A 378 4.64 -12.08 0.89
N PRO A 379 4.59 -11.49 -0.32
CA PRO A 379 5.63 -10.58 -0.76
C PRO A 379 5.50 -9.20 -0.09
N ASN A 380 6.64 -8.56 0.22
CA ASN A 380 6.73 -7.17 0.69
C ASN A 380 5.90 -6.86 1.94
N LEU A 381 6.04 -7.71 2.95
CA LEU A 381 5.56 -7.46 4.29
C LEU A 381 6.29 -6.26 4.90
N LEU A 382 5.56 -5.34 5.54
CA LEU A 382 6.16 -4.36 6.44
C LEU A 382 6.47 -5.06 7.76
N GLU A 383 7.74 -5.36 8.02
CA GLU A 383 8.18 -6.09 9.22
C GLU A 383 7.73 -5.38 10.51
N SER A 384 7.67 -4.05 10.49
CA SER A 384 7.14 -3.22 11.57
C SER A 384 5.66 -3.45 11.90
N SER A 385 4.90 -4.13 11.04
CA SER A 385 3.44 -4.19 11.08
C SER A 385 2.85 -5.56 11.42
N VAL A 386 3.68 -6.51 11.82
CA VAL A 386 3.29 -7.92 12.00
C VAL A 386 2.88 -8.18 13.43
N PHE A 387 1.60 -8.49 13.63
CA PHE A 387 1.04 -8.67 14.97
C PHE A 387 0.07 -9.86 15.03
N GLU A 388 0.01 -10.52 16.18
CA GLU A 388 -1.04 -11.45 16.54
C GLU A 388 -2.00 -10.76 17.52
N VAL A 389 -3.28 -10.72 17.17
CA VAL A 389 -4.33 -10.21 18.03
C VAL A 389 -5.13 -11.38 18.57
N ASN A 390 -5.08 -11.56 19.88
CA ASN A 390 -5.79 -12.60 20.62
C ASN A 390 -6.88 -11.99 21.50
N PHE A 391 -8.05 -12.60 21.60
CA PHE A 391 -9.14 -12.11 22.45
C PHE A 391 -9.55 -13.16 23.47
N ASP A 392 -9.46 -12.83 24.77
CA ASP A 392 -9.82 -13.72 25.87
C ASP A 392 -11.32 -13.65 26.21
N GLY A 393 -12.18 -13.89 25.20
CA GLY A 393 -13.63 -13.74 25.33
C GLY A 393 -14.40 -14.24 24.12
N SER A 394 -15.70 -13.99 24.08
CA SER A 394 -16.54 -14.31 22.91
C SER A 394 -16.86 -13.05 22.10
N PHE A 395 -16.65 -13.08 20.79
CA PHE A 395 -16.96 -11.96 19.91
C PHE A 395 -17.91 -12.40 18.80
N CYS A 396 -18.89 -11.56 18.48
CA CYS A 396 -19.67 -11.70 17.27
C CYS A 396 -19.85 -10.34 16.59
N GLY A 397 -19.43 -10.23 15.33
CA GLY A 397 -19.64 -9.02 14.54
C GLY A 397 -18.44 -8.64 13.68
N GLU A 398 -18.35 -7.34 13.40
CA GLU A 398 -17.23 -6.70 12.71
C GLU A 398 -16.55 -5.75 13.69
N PHE A 399 -15.22 -5.69 13.67
CA PHE A 399 -14.44 -4.69 14.40
C PHE A 399 -13.48 -3.99 13.43
N GLU A 400 -13.16 -2.73 13.72
CA GLU A 400 -12.12 -2.01 13.00
C GLU A 400 -10.78 -2.25 13.71
N ILE A 401 -9.79 -2.75 12.97
CA ILE A 401 -8.42 -2.90 13.41
C ILE A 401 -7.58 -1.75 12.88
N THR A 402 -6.74 -1.18 13.75
CA THR A 402 -5.82 -0.08 13.45
C THR A 402 -4.39 -0.53 13.71
N ILE A 403 -3.58 -0.67 12.65
CA ILE A 403 -2.22 -1.23 12.70
C ILE A 403 -1.20 -0.12 12.39
N PRO A 404 -0.27 0.20 13.31
CA PRO A 404 0.84 1.11 13.03
C PRO A 404 1.91 0.43 12.17
N TYR A 405 2.64 1.22 11.39
CA TYR A 405 3.81 0.75 10.63
C TYR A 405 4.87 1.85 10.55
N ASP A 406 6.10 1.45 10.23
CA ASP A 406 7.15 2.40 9.91
C ASP A 406 6.99 2.97 8.51
N SER A 407 6.73 4.27 8.41
CA SER A 407 6.75 4.93 7.11
C SER A 407 8.14 4.91 6.46
N THR A 408 9.22 4.75 7.23
CA THR A 408 10.57 4.65 6.65
C THR A 408 10.81 3.34 5.90
N GLU A 409 10.11 2.25 6.25
CA GLU A 409 10.12 1.00 5.44
C GLU A 409 9.53 1.25 4.04
N LEU A 410 8.50 2.10 3.95
CA LEU A 410 7.93 2.50 2.66
C LEU A 410 8.82 3.44 1.88
N GLU A 411 9.44 4.42 2.54
CA GLU A 411 10.41 5.31 1.92
C GLU A 411 11.63 4.54 1.40
N ALA A 412 12.13 3.56 2.15
CA ALA A 412 13.24 2.70 1.74
C ALA A 412 12.92 1.83 0.52
N LEU A 413 11.65 1.50 0.31
CA LEU A 413 11.16 0.71 -0.81
C LEU A 413 10.62 1.58 -1.98
N ASP A 414 10.60 2.92 -1.83
CA ASP A 414 9.92 3.89 -2.72
C ASP A 414 8.48 3.46 -3.05
N MET A 415 7.78 3.08 -1.97
CA MET A 415 6.42 2.59 -1.99
C MET A 415 5.48 3.64 -1.41
N HIS A 416 4.29 3.75 -1.99
CA HIS A 416 3.26 4.69 -1.54
C HIS A 416 2.23 3.97 -0.66
N GLU A 417 1.80 4.65 0.41
CA GLU A 417 0.81 4.15 1.40
C GLU A 417 -0.50 3.66 0.77
N GLU A 418 -0.82 4.13 -0.44
CA GLU A 418 -2.05 3.82 -1.19
C GLU A 418 -2.08 2.40 -1.79
N ASN A 419 -0.95 1.69 -1.79
CA ASN A 419 -0.83 0.29 -2.22
C ASN A 419 -0.74 -0.70 -1.04
N LEU A 420 -0.84 -0.19 0.20
CA LEU A 420 -0.87 -1.01 1.39
C LEU A 420 -2.18 -1.77 1.49
N VAL A 421 -2.07 -2.99 2.01
CA VAL A 421 -3.19 -3.85 2.35
C VAL A 421 -2.93 -4.48 3.70
N ILE A 422 -3.98 -4.60 4.50
CA ILE A 422 -3.93 -5.43 5.70
C ILE A 422 -4.29 -6.86 5.28
N LEU A 423 -3.38 -7.79 5.55
CA LEU A 423 -3.58 -9.21 5.46
C LEU A 423 -4.01 -9.76 6.80
N HIS A 424 -4.91 -10.72 6.77
CA HIS A 424 -5.45 -11.39 7.95
C HIS A 424 -5.40 -12.91 7.76
N GLU A 425 -4.79 -13.61 8.72
CA GLU A 425 -4.73 -15.08 8.71
C GLU A 425 -6.10 -15.66 9.11
N THR A 426 -6.77 -16.32 8.17
CA THR A 426 -8.09 -16.95 8.36
C THR A 426 -8.02 -18.45 8.69
N GLY A 427 -6.81 -19.00 8.70
CA GLY A 427 -6.48 -20.41 8.95
C GLY A 427 -4.99 -20.64 8.77
N PRO A 428 -4.45 -21.81 9.15
CA PRO A 428 -3.01 -22.06 9.10
C PRO A 428 -2.44 -21.80 7.70
N GLU A 429 -1.60 -20.76 7.59
CA GLU A 429 -0.98 -20.31 6.35
C GLU A 429 -1.94 -19.85 5.24
N THR A 430 -3.19 -19.53 5.58
CA THR A 430 -4.19 -19.00 4.64
C THR A 430 -4.55 -17.56 5.01
N TYR A 431 -4.29 -16.64 4.09
CA TYR A 431 -4.47 -15.20 4.32
C TYR A 431 -5.56 -14.63 3.41
N GLU A 432 -6.34 -13.71 3.96
CA GLU A 432 -7.25 -12.87 3.19
C GLU A 432 -6.75 -11.43 3.16
N ARG A 433 -7.06 -10.72 2.07
CA ARG A 433 -6.85 -9.28 1.95
C ARG A 433 -8.10 -8.57 2.43
N LEU A 434 -7.97 -7.69 3.42
CA LEU A 434 -9.08 -6.88 3.89
C LEU A 434 -9.34 -5.72 2.90
N GLU A 435 -10.51 -5.72 2.26
CA GLU A 435 -10.83 -4.83 1.13
C GLU A 435 -10.97 -3.35 1.53
N ASP A 436 -11.39 -3.07 2.77
CA ASP A 436 -11.60 -1.71 3.32
C ASP A 436 -10.34 -1.14 3.99
N THR A 437 -9.15 -1.37 3.41
CA THR A 437 -7.91 -0.81 3.98
C THR A 437 -7.84 0.70 3.72
N ILE A 438 -8.13 1.51 4.74
CA ILE A 438 -7.98 2.97 4.69
C ILE A 438 -6.66 3.33 5.39
N ALA A 439 -5.61 3.57 4.63
CA ALA A 439 -4.43 4.28 5.12
C ALA A 439 -4.77 5.79 5.15
N PRO A 440 -4.85 6.46 6.32
CA PRO A 440 -4.99 7.89 6.34
C PRO A 440 -3.70 8.50 5.80
N LEU A 441 -3.80 9.25 4.70
CA LEU A 441 -2.73 10.08 4.15
C LEU A 441 -2.00 10.78 5.31
N ARG A 442 -0.77 10.34 5.62
CA ARG A 442 0.20 10.92 6.59
C ARG A 442 0.19 10.42 8.05
N SER A 443 -0.39 9.27 8.39
CA SER A 443 -0.42 8.85 9.82
C SER A 443 0.41 7.63 10.23
N GLY A 444 1.11 6.92 9.34
CA GLY A 444 1.90 5.71 9.71
C GLY A 444 1.07 4.67 10.48
N ILE A 445 -0.20 4.56 10.07
CA ILE A 445 -1.25 3.71 10.61
C ILE A 445 -2.11 3.27 9.42
N ALA A 446 -2.51 2.01 9.35
CA ALA A 446 -3.50 1.49 8.42
C ALA A 446 -4.73 0.98 9.20
N ARG A 447 -5.92 1.11 8.61
CA ARG A 447 -7.17 0.64 9.22
C ARG A 447 -7.88 -0.32 8.30
N ALA A 448 -8.49 -1.37 8.84
CA ALA A 448 -9.35 -2.26 8.10
C ALA A 448 -10.45 -2.84 9.00
N LYS A 449 -11.45 -3.46 8.39
CA LYS A 449 -12.51 -4.19 9.08
C LYS A 449 -12.21 -5.68 9.07
N ALA A 450 -12.40 -6.34 10.20
CA ALA A 450 -12.19 -7.77 10.37
C ALA A 450 -13.36 -8.41 11.13
N HIS A 451 -13.56 -9.72 10.91
CA HIS A 451 -14.63 -10.51 11.52
C HIS A 451 -14.13 -11.54 12.54
N THR A 452 -12.85 -11.87 12.50
CA THR A 452 -12.21 -12.79 13.45
C THR A 452 -10.87 -12.23 13.89
N PHE A 453 -10.37 -12.74 15.01
CA PHE A 453 -9.05 -12.43 15.55
C PHE A 453 -8.03 -13.45 15.02
N GLY A 454 -6.74 -13.10 15.03
CA GLY A 454 -5.67 -13.90 14.45
C GLY A 454 -4.44 -13.04 14.17
N LYS A 455 -3.62 -13.48 13.22
CA LYS A 455 -2.46 -12.71 12.77
C LYS A 455 -2.86 -11.66 11.74
N PHE A 456 -2.28 -10.48 11.86
CA PHE A 456 -2.40 -9.39 10.91
C PHE A 456 -1.03 -8.86 10.51
N ALA A 457 -0.91 -8.45 9.25
CA ALA A 457 0.26 -7.74 8.77
C ALA A 457 -0.13 -6.76 7.67
N ILE A 458 0.66 -5.70 7.53
CA ILE A 458 0.57 -4.82 6.37
C ILE A 458 1.53 -5.34 5.31
N ALA A 459 1.00 -5.56 4.12
CA ALA A 459 1.77 -5.92 2.95
C ALA A 459 1.57 -4.89 1.84
N TYR A 460 2.54 -4.82 0.93
CA TYR A 460 2.45 -4.00 -0.27
C TYR A 460 2.27 -4.85 -1.51
N TYR A 461 1.26 -4.51 -2.31
CA TYR A 461 1.02 -5.17 -3.60
C TYR A 461 1.10 -4.17 -4.76
N PRO A 462 2.04 -4.34 -5.70
CA PRO A 462 2.05 -3.53 -6.92
C PRO A 462 0.86 -3.87 -7.79
N ARG A 463 0.36 -2.90 -8.55
CA ARG A 463 -0.67 -3.12 -9.58
C ARG A 463 -0.05 -3.01 -10.96
N VAL A 464 -0.22 -4.05 -11.76
CA VAL A 464 0.51 -4.22 -13.02
C VAL A 464 -0.40 -3.99 -14.21
N ILE A 465 0.08 -3.24 -15.20
CA ILE A 465 -0.57 -3.09 -16.50
C ILE A 465 0.25 -3.89 -17.51
N LEU A 466 -0.41 -4.82 -18.20
CA LEU A 466 0.20 -5.65 -19.22
C LEU A 466 -0.12 -5.08 -20.60
N VAL A 467 0.91 -4.76 -21.39
CA VAL A 467 0.79 -4.13 -22.72
C VAL A 467 1.45 -4.99 -23.79
N HIS A 468 0.65 -5.74 -24.56
CA HIS A 468 1.15 -6.66 -25.58
C HIS A 468 1.75 -5.94 -26.79
N GLY A 469 2.44 -6.66 -27.68
CA GLY A 469 3.03 -6.12 -28.91
C GLY A 469 2.13 -6.20 -30.16
N TRP A 470 2.75 -6.09 -31.32
CA TRP A 470 2.13 -6.19 -32.65
C TRP A 470 1.66 -7.63 -32.92
N ARG A 471 0.45 -7.78 -33.49
CA ARG A 471 -0.21 -9.07 -33.80
C ARG A 471 -0.01 -10.15 -32.72
N PRO A 472 -0.46 -9.90 -31.48
CA PRO A 472 -0.26 -10.88 -30.41
C PRO A 472 -0.98 -12.19 -30.75
N ARG A 473 -0.41 -13.32 -30.33
CA ARG A 473 -1.07 -14.62 -30.42
C ARG A 473 -2.43 -14.53 -29.70
N THR A 474 -3.49 -15.03 -30.34
CA THR A 474 -4.81 -15.10 -29.72
C THR A 474 -5.24 -16.55 -29.51
N SER A 475 -5.92 -16.82 -28.39
CA SER A 475 -6.53 -18.11 -28.08
C SER A 475 -7.95 -17.86 -27.58
N SER A 476 -8.94 -18.48 -28.22
CA SER A 476 -10.37 -18.28 -27.89
C SER A 476 -10.83 -16.81 -27.80
N GLY A 477 -10.20 -15.91 -28.59
CA GLY A 477 -10.52 -14.47 -28.60
C GLY A 477 -9.84 -13.64 -27.50
N LEU A 478 -8.95 -14.24 -26.70
CA LEU A 478 -8.13 -13.56 -25.69
C LEU A 478 -6.66 -13.48 -26.14
N VAL A 479 -5.94 -12.47 -25.65
CA VAL A 479 -4.50 -12.29 -25.89
C VAL A 479 -3.75 -13.37 -25.11
N ALA A 480 -3.02 -14.25 -25.82
CA ALA A 480 -2.25 -15.33 -25.22
C ALA A 480 -0.79 -14.94 -24.90
N THR A 481 -0.41 -13.67 -25.11
CA THR A 481 0.95 -13.14 -24.87
C THR A 481 1.45 -13.39 -23.45
N TRP A 482 0.56 -13.38 -22.47
CA TRP A 482 0.90 -13.43 -21.04
C TRP A 482 0.65 -14.80 -20.39
N GLU A 483 0.47 -15.86 -21.19
CA GLU A 483 0.06 -17.20 -20.72
C GLU A 483 1.00 -17.80 -19.66
N PHE A 484 2.28 -17.42 -19.65
CA PHE A 484 3.28 -17.88 -18.67
C PHE A 484 3.50 -16.90 -17.50
N LEU A 485 3.24 -15.61 -17.70
CA LEU A 485 3.44 -14.59 -16.66
C LEU A 485 2.24 -14.51 -15.70
N ILE A 486 1.01 -14.58 -16.23
CA ILE A 486 -0.23 -14.48 -15.43
C ILE A 486 -0.26 -15.50 -14.28
N PRO A 487 -0.01 -16.80 -14.49
CA PRO A 487 -0.04 -17.76 -13.39
C PRO A 487 0.93 -17.43 -12.25
N LYS A 488 2.09 -16.84 -12.56
CA LYS A 488 3.07 -16.42 -11.54
C LYS A 488 2.63 -15.16 -10.81
N LEU A 489 1.94 -14.23 -11.48
CA LEU A 489 1.32 -13.06 -10.84
C LEU A 489 0.19 -13.51 -9.91
N GLU A 490 -0.67 -14.44 -10.35
CA GLU A 490 -1.75 -15.03 -9.55
C GLU A 490 -1.20 -15.78 -8.33
N GLU A 491 -0.16 -16.60 -8.50
CA GLU A 491 0.51 -17.31 -7.40
C GLU A 491 1.02 -16.34 -6.33
N LYS A 492 1.53 -15.17 -6.73
CA LYS A 492 2.00 -14.13 -5.81
C LYS A 492 0.92 -13.12 -5.41
N GLY A 493 -0.33 -13.31 -5.84
CA GLY A 493 -1.45 -12.42 -5.54
C GLY A 493 -1.32 -11.00 -6.10
N ILE A 494 -0.48 -10.78 -7.13
CA ILE A 494 -0.21 -9.48 -7.73
C ILE A 494 -1.38 -9.10 -8.66
N PRO A 495 -2.15 -8.04 -8.39
CA PRO A 495 -3.23 -7.62 -9.28
C PRO A 495 -2.69 -7.11 -10.62
N TYR A 496 -3.28 -7.58 -11.72
CA TYR A 496 -2.89 -7.19 -13.06
C TYR A 496 -4.09 -6.77 -13.92
N TYR A 497 -3.83 -5.93 -14.92
CA TYR A 497 -4.82 -5.42 -15.86
C TYR A 497 -4.25 -5.45 -17.27
N GLU A 498 -4.89 -6.20 -18.16
CA GLU A 498 -4.47 -6.30 -19.55
C GLU A 498 -5.05 -5.17 -20.38
N PHE A 499 -4.18 -4.38 -21.01
CA PHE A 499 -4.58 -3.40 -22.02
C PHE A 499 -4.57 -4.07 -23.39
N ASN A 500 -5.76 -4.31 -23.94
CA ASN A 500 -5.96 -4.97 -25.21
C ASN A 500 -6.39 -3.98 -26.30
N TYR A 501 -5.66 -3.98 -27.41
CA TYR A 501 -5.90 -3.11 -28.56
C TYR A 501 -5.80 -3.89 -29.89
N LEU A 502 -6.31 -5.13 -29.89
CA LEU A 502 -6.45 -5.96 -31.09
C LEU A 502 -7.16 -5.21 -32.24
N PRO A 503 -6.76 -5.44 -33.50
CA PRO A 503 -5.76 -6.43 -33.95
C PRO A 503 -4.29 -6.00 -33.77
N ALA A 504 -4.03 -4.81 -33.20
CA ALA A 504 -2.69 -4.27 -32.95
C ALA A 504 -1.85 -4.06 -34.22
N THR A 505 -2.47 -3.61 -35.31
CA THR A 505 -1.87 -3.38 -36.64
C THR A 505 -1.84 -1.92 -37.09
N GLY A 506 -2.39 -1.01 -36.29
CA GLY A 506 -2.50 0.43 -36.54
C GLY A 506 -1.39 1.26 -35.88
N ASP A 507 -1.57 2.57 -35.87
CA ASP A 507 -0.59 3.52 -35.36
C ASP A 507 -0.36 3.40 -33.83
N PRO A 508 0.88 3.17 -33.35
CA PRO A 508 1.20 3.16 -31.93
C PRO A 508 0.82 4.43 -31.17
N ARG A 509 0.76 5.59 -31.85
CA ARG A 509 0.34 6.88 -31.26
C ARG A 509 -1.16 6.89 -30.93
N GLU A 510 -1.98 6.23 -31.74
CA GLU A 510 -3.40 6.06 -31.45
C GLU A 510 -3.60 5.11 -30.27
N TYR A 511 -2.86 4.01 -30.24
CA TYR A 511 -2.89 3.05 -29.13
C TYR A 511 -2.44 3.67 -27.81
N ALA A 512 -1.45 4.57 -27.82
CA ALA A 512 -1.05 5.32 -26.63
C ALA A 512 -2.17 6.24 -26.11
N ASN A 513 -2.92 6.87 -27.02
CA ASN A 513 -4.11 7.65 -26.65
C ASN A 513 -5.22 6.75 -26.08
N TRP A 514 -5.42 5.56 -26.63
CA TRP A 514 -6.38 4.59 -26.10
C TRP A 514 -5.97 4.10 -24.71
N LEU A 515 -4.68 3.82 -24.50
CA LEU A 515 -4.13 3.47 -23.20
C LEU A 515 -4.40 4.57 -22.17
N LYS A 516 -4.21 5.84 -22.55
CA LYS A 516 -4.53 7.00 -21.69
C LYS A 516 -5.99 7.03 -21.25
N VAL A 517 -6.92 6.84 -22.19
CA VAL A 517 -8.37 6.85 -21.91
C VAL A 517 -8.78 5.65 -21.06
N TRP A 518 -8.27 4.46 -21.42
CA TRP A 518 -8.51 3.23 -20.70
C TRP A 518 -7.99 3.31 -19.27
N PHE A 519 -6.76 3.82 -19.07
CA PHE A 519 -6.16 4.04 -17.76
C PHE A 519 -7.02 4.96 -16.90
N GLY A 520 -7.53 6.07 -17.46
CA GLY A 520 -8.43 6.97 -16.74
C GLY A 520 -9.72 6.28 -16.27
N THR A 521 -10.24 5.34 -17.06
CA THR A 521 -11.42 4.54 -16.69
C THR A 521 -11.08 3.52 -15.60
N LEU A 522 -9.94 2.83 -15.72
CA LEU A 522 -9.43 1.89 -14.71
C LEU A 522 -9.21 2.60 -13.37
N SER A 523 -8.49 3.71 -13.37
CA SER A 523 -8.19 4.51 -12.17
C SER A 523 -9.48 4.99 -11.50
N LYS A 524 -10.44 5.53 -12.27
CA LYS A 524 -11.74 5.93 -11.73
C LYS A 524 -12.50 4.76 -11.09
N ARG A 525 -12.55 3.61 -11.76
CA ARG A 525 -13.23 2.41 -11.23
C ARG A 525 -12.59 1.95 -9.91
N LEU A 526 -11.27 1.91 -9.84
CA LEU A 526 -10.54 1.51 -8.63
C LEU A 526 -10.72 2.52 -7.49
N PHE A 527 -10.79 3.81 -7.80
CA PHE A 527 -11.16 4.82 -6.82
C PHE A 527 -12.59 4.62 -6.29
N GLU A 528 -13.56 4.38 -7.16
CA GLU A 528 -14.96 4.19 -6.77
C GLU A 528 -15.22 2.89 -6.00
N THR A 529 -14.46 1.82 -6.29
CA THR A 529 -14.65 0.50 -5.68
C THR A 529 -13.79 0.27 -4.45
N THR A 530 -12.57 0.81 -4.41
CA THR A 530 -11.60 0.53 -3.34
C THR A 530 -10.90 1.79 -2.81
N GLY A 531 -11.27 3.00 -3.25
CA GLY A 531 -10.60 4.24 -2.86
C GLY A 531 -9.17 4.42 -3.41
N TYR A 532 -8.73 3.59 -4.36
CA TYR A 532 -7.34 3.54 -4.78
C TYR A 532 -6.89 4.75 -5.61
N THR A 533 -5.76 5.36 -5.23
CA THR A 533 -5.15 6.53 -5.90
C THR A 533 -3.68 6.32 -6.33
N GLY A 534 -3.11 5.15 -6.07
CA GLY A 534 -1.68 4.88 -6.25
C GLY A 534 -1.20 4.70 -7.69
N LYS A 535 0.13 4.65 -7.84
CA LYS A 535 0.83 4.40 -9.11
C LYS A 535 0.80 2.92 -9.54
N PHE A 536 1.00 2.66 -10.82
CA PHE A 536 1.05 1.33 -11.43
C PHE A 536 2.46 1.00 -11.94
N ASP A 537 2.72 -0.29 -12.16
CA ASP A 537 3.84 -0.74 -12.99
C ASP A 537 3.36 -1.15 -14.36
N ILE A 538 4.20 -0.99 -15.39
CA ILE A 538 3.94 -1.49 -16.73
C ILE A 538 4.90 -2.63 -17.04
N VAL A 539 4.35 -3.75 -17.51
CA VAL A 539 5.10 -4.79 -18.22
C VAL A 539 4.64 -4.79 -19.66
N CYS A 540 5.57 -4.65 -20.59
CA CYS A 540 5.25 -4.54 -22.01
C CYS A 540 6.18 -5.40 -22.87
N HIS A 541 5.70 -5.76 -24.06
CA HIS A 541 6.45 -6.57 -25.02
C HIS A 541 6.50 -5.90 -26.40
N SER A 542 7.65 -5.95 -27.07
CA SER A 542 7.80 -5.54 -28.47
C SER A 542 7.25 -4.11 -28.73
N MET A 543 6.36 -3.94 -29.72
CA MET A 543 5.67 -2.67 -30.01
C MET A 543 4.93 -2.07 -28.80
N GLY A 544 4.49 -2.88 -27.84
CA GLY A 544 3.83 -2.41 -26.61
C GLY A 544 4.72 -1.50 -25.77
N ALA A 545 6.05 -1.62 -25.93
CA ALA A 545 7.02 -0.69 -25.37
C ALA A 545 6.86 0.73 -25.91
N MET A 546 6.69 0.88 -27.23
CA MET A 546 6.44 2.18 -27.86
C MET A 546 5.13 2.79 -27.38
N VAL A 547 4.06 1.99 -27.36
CA VAL A 547 2.72 2.42 -26.93
C VAL A 547 2.74 2.94 -25.49
N SER A 548 3.35 2.18 -24.58
CA SER A 548 3.43 2.54 -23.17
C SER A 548 4.36 3.73 -22.91
N ARG A 549 5.52 3.81 -23.58
CA ARG A 549 6.41 4.97 -23.43
C ARG A 549 5.81 6.25 -24.02
N LEU A 550 5.11 6.19 -25.16
CA LEU A 550 4.37 7.36 -25.68
C LEU A 550 3.36 7.89 -24.67
N TYR A 551 2.60 7.00 -24.01
CA TYR A 551 1.70 7.38 -22.92
C TYR A 551 2.45 8.07 -21.76
N MET A 552 3.57 7.48 -21.32
CA MET A 552 4.33 8.02 -20.18
C MET A 552 5.01 9.34 -20.51
N GLU A 553 5.85 9.34 -21.54
CA GLU A 553 6.82 10.41 -21.85
C GLU A 553 6.17 11.56 -22.63
N GLN A 554 5.24 11.27 -23.53
CA GLN A 554 4.65 12.30 -24.41
C GLN A 554 3.27 12.77 -23.96
N MET A 555 2.56 12.00 -23.12
CA MET A 555 1.19 12.32 -22.71
C MET A 555 1.01 12.61 -21.22
N GLY A 556 2.12 12.67 -20.47
CA GLY A 556 2.16 12.96 -19.02
C GLY A 556 1.61 11.82 -18.16
N GLY A 557 1.76 10.58 -18.64
CA GLY A 557 1.37 9.36 -17.94
C GLY A 557 2.37 8.92 -16.88
N ASP A 558 3.62 9.37 -16.99
CA ASP A 558 4.74 9.06 -16.08
C ASP A 558 4.41 9.31 -14.59
N ARG A 559 3.64 10.35 -14.27
CA ARG A 559 3.17 10.61 -12.89
C ARG A 559 2.34 9.48 -12.28
N ASN A 560 1.76 8.62 -13.09
CA ASN A 560 0.94 7.50 -12.65
C ASN A 560 1.70 6.16 -12.64
N ILE A 561 2.94 6.15 -13.15
CA ILE A 561 3.73 4.93 -13.31
C ILE A 561 4.93 4.98 -12.37
N ARG A 562 5.22 3.86 -11.70
CA ARG A 562 6.38 3.69 -10.82
C ARG A 562 7.54 3.06 -11.59
N GLN A 563 7.27 1.93 -12.23
CA GLN A 563 8.26 1.17 -12.97
C GLN A 563 7.73 0.77 -14.36
N TRP A 564 8.64 0.72 -15.32
CA TRP A 564 8.40 0.22 -16.65
C TRP A 564 9.38 -0.92 -16.96
N ILE A 565 8.86 -2.09 -17.32
CA ILE A 565 9.62 -3.28 -17.70
C ILE A 565 9.30 -3.62 -19.16
N GLY A 566 10.27 -3.43 -20.04
CA GLY A 566 10.18 -3.81 -21.45
C GLY A 566 10.85 -5.14 -21.73
N ILE A 567 10.08 -6.12 -22.22
CA ILE A 567 10.58 -7.41 -22.72
C ILE A 567 10.71 -7.29 -24.25
N ALA A 568 11.92 -7.45 -24.78
CA ALA A 568 12.22 -7.21 -26.19
C ALA A 568 11.66 -5.88 -26.73
N PRO A 569 11.90 -4.73 -26.07
CA PRO A 569 11.22 -3.50 -26.40
C PRO A 569 11.72 -2.91 -27.73
N VAL A 570 10.81 -2.34 -28.52
CA VAL A 570 11.13 -1.60 -29.76
C VAL A 570 11.36 -0.12 -29.44
N ASN A 571 12.42 0.21 -28.70
CA ASN A 571 12.63 1.58 -28.19
C ASN A 571 13.06 2.57 -29.29
N HIS A 572 13.95 2.14 -30.19
CA HIS A 572 14.51 2.96 -31.27
C HIS A 572 14.06 2.49 -32.67
N GLY A 573 12.90 1.84 -32.74
CA GLY A 573 12.42 1.15 -33.94
C GLY A 573 13.03 -0.24 -34.08
N ALA A 574 12.72 -0.92 -35.18
CA ALA A 574 13.32 -2.20 -35.54
C ALA A 574 13.96 -2.05 -36.92
N ASP A 575 15.24 -2.43 -37.06
CA ASP A 575 15.97 -2.35 -38.33
C ASP A 575 15.27 -3.15 -39.44
N ILE A 576 14.65 -4.28 -39.09
CA ILE A 576 13.84 -5.07 -40.03
C ILE A 576 12.62 -4.31 -40.59
N ALA A 577 12.10 -3.30 -39.87
CA ALA A 577 11.01 -2.47 -40.37
C ALA A 577 11.49 -1.43 -41.41
N ASN A 578 12.76 -1.02 -41.36
CA ASN A 578 13.37 -0.07 -42.30
C ASN A 578 13.57 -0.65 -43.69
N ALA A 579 13.67 -1.97 -43.81
CA ALA A 579 13.69 -2.65 -45.10
C ALA A 579 12.44 -2.22 -45.89
N GLN A 580 12.62 -1.35 -46.88
CA GLN A 580 11.51 -0.73 -47.61
C GLN A 580 10.77 -1.79 -48.44
N PRO A 581 9.43 -1.69 -48.60
CA PRO A 581 8.60 -2.65 -49.35
C PRO A 581 9.05 -2.92 -50.80
N THR A 582 9.95 -2.09 -51.31
CA THR A 582 10.34 -2.02 -52.70
C THR A 582 11.82 -2.43 -52.90
N PHE A 583 12.63 -2.47 -51.83
CA PHE A 583 13.92 -3.19 -51.80
C PHE A 583 13.71 -4.70 -51.55
N ILE A 584 12.45 -5.10 -51.54
CA ILE A 584 11.99 -6.42 -51.20
C ILE A 584 11.40 -7.01 -52.47
N SER A 585 12.24 -7.70 -53.24
CA SER A 585 11.76 -8.83 -54.03
C SER A 585 10.99 -9.77 -53.09
N CYS A 586 10.05 -10.54 -53.61
CA CYS A 586 9.50 -11.80 -53.10
C CYS A 586 9.74 -12.23 -51.64
N TRP A 587 11.00 -12.26 -51.25
CA TRP A 587 11.55 -12.98 -50.13
C TRP A 587 11.08 -12.51 -48.77
N LEU A 588 11.01 -11.23 -48.44
CA LEU A 588 10.44 -10.84 -47.13
C LEU A 588 8.92 -11.09 -47.05
N ARG A 589 8.22 -11.17 -48.21
CA ARG A 589 6.83 -11.64 -48.30
C ARG A 589 6.72 -13.16 -48.06
N VAL A 590 7.76 -13.92 -48.44
CA VAL A 590 8.00 -15.30 -47.98
C VAL A 590 8.22 -15.31 -46.47
N PHE A 591 9.24 -14.64 -45.95
CA PHE A 591 9.66 -14.83 -44.55
C PHE A 591 8.65 -14.30 -43.52
N PHE A 592 7.84 -13.30 -43.89
CA PHE A 592 6.77 -12.78 -43.06
C PHE A 592 5.62 -12.22 -43.90
N PRO A 593 4.69 -13.07 -44.36
CA PRO A 593 3.47 -12.62 -45.05
C PRO A 593 2.66 -11.62 -44.19
N SER A 594 2.92 -11.60 -42.88
CA SER A 594 2.32 -10.77 -41.86
C SER A 594 3.04 -9.45 -41.54
N LEU A 595 4.38 -9.35 -41.58
CA LEU A 595 5.15 -8.12 -41.21
C LEU A 595 5.07 -7.02 -42.26
N PHE A 596 4.67 -7.33 -43.50
CA PHE A 596 4.75 -6.39 -44.62
C PHE A 596 3.39 -6.03 -45.19
N GLY A 597 2.40 -5.90 -44.31
CA GLY A 597 1.22 -5.13 -44.66
C GLY A 597 1.58 -3.66 -44.88
N THR A 598 0.74 -2.91 -45.59
CA THR A 598 0.67 -1.44 -45.50
C THR A 598 0.15 -1.00 -44.12
N GLU A 599 0.47 -1.78 -43.09
CA GLU A 599 0.00 -1.62 -41.74
C GLU A 599 0.76 -0.47 -41.10
N GLU A 600 -0.01 0.44 -40.54
CA GLU A 600 0.52 1.63 -39.93
C GLU A 600 1.46 1.28 -38.75
N ALA A 601 1.22 0.15 -38.05
CA ALA A 601 2.09 -0.34 -36.99
C ALA A 601 3.55 -0.53 -37.46
N VAL A 602 3.75 -1.24 -38.57
CA VAL A 602 5.08 -1.55 -39.11
C VAL A 602 5.72 -0.28 -39.66
N THR A 603 4.95 0.55 -40.35
CA THR A 603 5.40 1.86 -40.85
C THR A 603 5.92 2.74 -39.73
N GLN A 604 5.26 2.74 -38.57
CA GLN A 604 5.66 3.52 -37.41
C GLN A 604 6.77 2.85 -36.57
N MET A 605 7.08 1.57 -36.77
CA MET A 605 8.23 0.89 -36.13
C MET A 605 9.56 1.08 -36.88
N LYS A 606 9.56 1.70 -38.07
CA LYS A 606 10.79 2.13 -38.76
C LYS A 606 11.65 3.01 -37.85
N THR A 607 12.97 2.83 -37.87
CA THR A 607 13.90 3.58 -37.00
C THR A 607 13.89 5.09 -37.32
N ASP A 608 13.46 5.46 -38.51
CA ASP A 608 13.32 6.83 -38.97
C ASP A 608 11.87 7.33 -38.98
N SER A 609 10.92 6.55 -38.47
CA SER A 609 9.50 6.92 -38.49
C SER A 609 9.22 8.18 -37.67
N PRO A 610 8.13 8.92 -37.99
CA PRO A 610 7.69 10.03 -37.15
C PRO A 610 7.44 9.62 -35.70
N THR A 611 6.97 8.40 -35.45
CA THR A 611 6.72 7.89 -34.09
C THR A 611 8.01 7.64 -33.33
N VAL A 612 9.01 6.99 -33.94
CA VAL A 612 10.31 6.72 -33.29
C VAL A 612 11.07 8.02 -33.06
N ARG A 613 11.07 8.93 -34.04
CA ARG A 613 11.65 10.28 -33.88
C ARG A 613 10.98 11.06 -32.76
N TRP A 614 9.65 11.01 -32.66
CA TRP A 614 8.91 11.69 -31.60
C TRP A 614 9.20 11.10 -30.22
N LEU A 615 9.14 9.77 -30.11
CA LEU A 615 9.40 9.05 -28.87
C LEU A 615 10.80 9.34 -28.33
N ASN A 616 11.81 9.36 -29.21
CA ASN A 616 13.22 9.56 -28.83
C ASN A 616 13.69 11.03 -28.93
N SER A 617 12.78 11.99 -29.10
CA SER A 617 13.11 13.42 -29.13
C SER A 617 13.47 13.99 -27.74
N GLY A 618 13.13 13.26 -26.67
CA GLY A 618 13.45 13.58 -25.28
C GLY A 618 14.11 12.41 -24.57
N SER A 619 14.53 12.65 -23.33
CA SER A 619 15.07 11.60 -22.46
C SER A 619 13.95 10.83 -21.74
N PRO A 620 14.18 9.56 -21.36
CA PRO A 620 13.27 8.81 -20.48
C PRO A 620 12.90 9.60 -19.23
N SER A 621 11.68 9.42 -18.72
CA SER A 621 11.22 10.21 -17.56
C SER A 621 12.06 9.89 -16.32
N PRO A 622 12.62 10.90 -15.61
CA PRO A 622 13.40 10.65 -14.40
C PRO A 622 12.55 10.16 -13.22
N ASN A 623 11.22 10.18 -13.34
CA ASN A 623 10.28 9.77 -12.30
C ASN A 623 9.88 8.30 -12.36
N VAL A 624 10.37 7.56 -13.37
CA VAL A 624 10.01 6.17 -13.64
C VAL A 624 11.29 5.33 -13.67
N LEU A 625 11.26 4.17 -13.02
CA LEU A 625 12.35 3.20 -13.11
C LEU A 625 12.19 2.37 -14.40
N TYR A 626 13.17 2.42 -15.30
CA TYR A 626 13.14 1.68 -16.57
C TYR A 626 13.99 0.41 -16.50
N ARG A 627 13.42 -0.70 -16.97
CA ARG A 627 14.08 -2.00 -17.09
C ARG A 627 13.90 -2.56 -18.49
N VAL A 628 14.97 -3.07 -19.08
CA VAL A 628 14.98 -3.70 -20.41
C VAL A 628 15.43 -5.14 -20.26
N ILE A 629 14.60 -6.06 -20.72
CA ILE A 629 14.93 -7.48 -20.85
C ILE A 629 15.09 -7.75 -22.35
N ALA A 630 16.26 -8.23 -22.75
CA ALA A 630 16.57 -8.49 -24.15
C ALA A 630 17.03 -9.94 -24.37
N GLY A 631 16.66 -10.52 -25.51
CA GLY A 631 17.19 -11.79 -25.98
C GLY A 631 18.47 -11.58 -26.78
N LEU A 632 19.34 -12.58 -26.78
CA LEU A 632 20.54 -12.61 -27.63
C LEU A 632 20.61 -13.93 -28.38
N ALA A 633 21.02 -13.90 -29.65
CA ALA A 633 21.47 -15.07 -30.37
C ALA A 633 22.77 -15.59 -29.71
N GLY A 634 22.78 -16.80 -29.17
CA GLY A 634 23.97 -17.32 -28.50
C GLY A 634 24.94 -18.01 -29.49
N PRO A 635 26.27 -17.78 -29.43
CA PRO A 635 27.26 -18.48 -30.25
C PRO A 635 27.38 -19.98 -29.91
N GLU A 636 26.87 -20.40 -28.75
CA GLU A 636 26.91 -21.79 -28.27
C GLU A 636 25.78 -22.66 -28.86
N TYR A 637 24.82 -22.04 -29.56
CA TYR A 637 23.62 -22.68 -30.12
C TYR A 637 23.69 -22.86 -31.65
N LEU A 638 24.86 -22.63 -32.25
CA LEU A 638 25.17 -22.94 -33.66
C LEU A 638 25.15 -24.46 -33.99
N ASN A 639 24.93 -25.33 -33.01
CA ASN A 639 24.85 -26.79 -33.20
C ASN A 639 23.41 -27.32 -33.33
N GLY A 640 22.42 -26.44 -33.49
CA GLY A 640 21.02 -26.80 -33.63
C GLY A 640 20.23 -25.56 -34.02
N TYR A 641 20.27 -25.25 -35.31
CA TYR A 641 19.85 -23.98 -35.86
C TYR A 641 18.30 -23.85 -35.96
N SER A 642 17.55 -23.98 -34.86
CA SER A 642 16.10 -23.73 -34.93
C SER A 642 15.82 -22.22 -35.11
N PHE A 643 15.33 -21.85 -36.30
CA PHE A 643 15.08 -20.50 -36.83
C PHE A 643 13.95 -19.77 -36.06
N GLY A 644 14.27 -19.12 -34.95
CA GLY A 644 13.34 -18.24 -34.22
C GLY A 644 13.33 -16.81 -34.75
N GLY A 645 13.01 -16.59 -36.02
CA GLY A 645 13.14 -15.31 -36.73
C GLY A 645 13.98 -15.47 -38.01
N PRO A 646 13.91 -14.53 -38.96
CA PRO A 646 14.20 -14.69 -40.40
C PRO A 646 15.69 -14.87 -40.76
N ALA A 647 16.56 -15.06 -39.77
CA ALA A 647 18.00 -15.16 -39.95
C ALA A 647 18.69 -16.13 -38.96
N GLY A 648 18.05 -17.24 -38.59
CA GLY A 648 18.77 -18.31 -37.86
C GLY A 648 19.07 -17.97 -36.41
N GLY A 649 18.23 -17.11 -35.82
CA GLY A 649 18.46 -16.52 -34.50
C GLY A 649 19.30 -15.24 -34.55
N LEU A 650 19.95 -14.91 -35.66
CA LEU A 650 20.60 -13.61 -35.86
C LEU A 650 19.56 -12.51 -36.07
N THR A 651 19.93 -11.28 -35.76
CA THR A 651 19.07 -10.11 -35.97
C THR A 651 19.63 -9.22 -37.07
N LEU A 652 18.76 -8.71 -37.94
CA LEU A 652 19.13 -7.69 -38.91
C LEU A 652 19.48 -6.38 -38.19
N ARG A 653 20.63 -5.79 -38.53
CA ARG A 653 21.09 -4.49 -38.02
C ARG A 653 21.53 -3.61 -39.19
N GLU A 654 21.07 -2.36 -39.19
CA GLU A 654 21.53 -1.34 -40.12
C GLU A 654 22.88 -0.79 -39.65
N GLN A 655 23.93 -0.89 -40.46
CA GLN A 655 25.26 -0.34 -40.19
C GLN A 655 25.51 0.90 -41.06
N ARG A 656 25.63 2.07 -40.42
CA ARG A 656 26.00 3.32 -41.11
C ARG A 656 27.51 3.42 -41.32
N LEU A 657 27.99 2.90 -42.45
CA LEU A 657 29.25 3.33 -43.06
C LEU A 657 28.94 4.37 -44.15
N GLU A 658 29.94 4.85 -44.92
CA GLU A 658 29.72 5.82 -46.01
C GLU A 658 28.72 5.32 -47.09
N ALA A 659 28.37 4.03 -47.07
CA ALA A 659 27.19 3.42 -47.66
C ALA A 659 26.34 2.71 -46.57
N GLU A 660 25.00 2.73 -46.70
CA GLU A 660 24.09 1.98 -45.83
C GLU A 660 24.32 0.47 -46.04
N GLU A 661 24.96 -0.20 -45.09
CA GLU A 661 25.24 -1.63 -45.16
C GLU A 661 24.36 -2.40 -44.18
N TRP A 662 23.74 -3.49 -44.64
CA TRP A 662 22.89 -4.35 -43.83
C TRP A 662 23.68 -5.58 -43.37
N VAL A 663 23.66 -5.85 -42.06
CA VAL A 663 24.42 -6.95 -41.47
C VAL A 663 23.57 -7.77 -40.52
N LEU A 664 23.95 -9.03 -40.34
CA LEU A 664 23.39 -9.88 -39.28
C LEU A 664 24.27 -9.78 -38.04
N THR A 665 23.61 -9.64 -36.89
CA THR A 665 24.26 -9.56 -35.58
C THR A 665 23.76 -10.66 -34.65
N HIS A 666 24.64 -11.17 -33.79
CA HIS A 666 24.24 -12.04 -32.68
C HIS A 666 23.61 -11.24 -31.52
N LEU A 667 23.82 -9.92 -31.51
CA LEU A 667 23.31 -9.02 -30.49
C LEU A 667 21.88 -8.59 -30.82
N GLY A 668 20.95 -9.52 -30.66
CA GLY A 668 19.52 -9.27 -30.76
C GLY A 668 18.71 -10.56 -30.64
N ASP A 669 17.39 -10.43 -30.71
CA ASP A 669 16.44 -11.51 -30.41
C ASP A 669 15.78 -12.14 -31.66
N GLY A 670 16.38 -11.96 -32.84
CA GLY A 670 15.83 -12.36 -34.14
C GLY A 670 14.89 -11.34 -34.79
N VAL A 671 14.44 -10.30 -34.08
CA VAL A 671 13.54 -9.26 -34.62
C VAL A 671 14.06 -7.85 -34.34
N VAL A 672 14.49 -7.59 -33.11
CA VAL A 672 14.95 -6.28 -32.63
C VAL A 672 16.42 -6.40 -32.24
N ALA A 673 17.28 -5.61 -32.89
CA ALA A 673 18.69 -5.59 -32.53
C ALA A 673 18.83 -5.03 -31.10
N LEU A 674 19.77 -5.55 -30.32
CA LEU A 674 19.95 -5.20 -28.91
C LEU A 674 20.03 -3.69 -28.73
N GLU A 675 20.81 -3.00 -29.57
CA GLU A 675 20.97 -1.54 -29.55
C GLU A 675 19.64 -0.78 -29.72
N ARG A 676 18.67 -1.36 -30.43
CA ARG A 676 17.35 -0.77 -30.60
C ARG A 676 16.45 -0.96 -29.39
N SER A 677 16.70 -2.00 -28.60
CA SER A 677 16.03 -2.22 -27.32
C SER A 677 16.63 -1.44 -26.16
N LEU A 678 17.90 -1.05 -26.23
CA LEU A 678 18.55 -0.28 -25.16
C LEU A 678 17.84 1.07 -24.93
N LEU A 679 17.94 1.57 -23.71
CA LEU A 679 17.42 2.87 -23.32
C LEU A 679 18.35 3.53 -22.30
N ASP A 680 18.66 4.80 -22.49
CA ASP A 680 19.57 5.54 -21.61
C ASP A 680 19.06 5.55 -20.16
N GLY A 681 19.91 5.12 -19.22
CA GLY A 681 19.58 5.06 -17.80
C GLY A 681 18.71 3.87 -17.38
N ALA A 682 18.30 3.00 -18.32
CA ALA A 682 17.56 1.78 -17.99
C ALA A 682 18.49 0.68 -17.46
N GLN A 683 17.98 -0.11 -16.53
CA GLN A 683 18.62 -1.34 -16.05
C GLN A 683 18.39 -2.47 -17.08
N ILE A 684 19.43 -3.21 -17.45
CA ILE A 684 19.35 -4.18 -18.56
C ILE A 684 19.72 -5.60 -18.11
N ASP A 685 18.93 -6.58 -18.56
CA ASP A 685 19.25 -8.00 -18.50
C ASP A 685 19.14 -8.64 -19.89
N CYS A 686 20.23 -9.21 -20.35
CA CYS A 686 20.31 -9.95 -21.59
C CYS A 686 20.27 -11.46 -21.31
N PHE A 687 19.47 -12.20 -22.08
CA PHE A 687 19.31 -13.65 -21.96
C PHE A 687 19.81 -14.34 -23.25
N PRO A 688 21.00 -14.97 -23.21
CA PRO A 688 21.52 -15.73 -24.36
C PRO A 688 20.65 -16.93 -24.72
N GLY A 689 20.46 -17.15 -26.01
CA GLY A 689 19.73 -18.29 -26.57
C GLY A 689 18.21 -18.15 -26.53
N LEU A 690 17.67 -16.98 -26.19
CA LEU A 690 16.23 -16.71 -26.22
C LEU A 690 15.89 -15.73 -27.35
N ASN A 691 15.00 -16.15 -28.25
CA ASN A 691 14.47 -15.27 -29.30
C ASN A 691 13.28 -14.41 -28.83
N HIS A 692 12.79 -13.53 -29.71
CA HIS A 692 11.74 -12.53 -29.46
C HIS A 692 10.45 -13.12 -28.86
N ASN A 693 10.12 -14.37 -29.19
CA ASN A 693 8.93 -15.08 -28.70
C ASN A 693 9.23 -15.96 -27.48
N GLU A 694 10.42 -16.56 -27.41
CA GLU A 694 10.83 -17.43 -26.30
C GLU A 694 11.04 -16.67 -25.00
N LEU A 695 11.42 -15.40 -25.06
CA LEU A 695 11.51 -14.53 -23.88
C LEU A 695 10.22 -14.53 -23.06
N LEU A 696 9.04 -14.55 -23.70
CA LEU A 696 7.75 -14.57 -23.02
C LEU A 696 7.38 -15.93 -22.43
N LYS A 697 8.04 -17.00 -22.87
CA LYS A 697 7.81 -18.38 -22.41
C LYS A 697 8.84 -18.86 -21.39
N SER A 698 9.94 -18.14 -21.27
CA SER A 698 11.04 -18.48 -20.37
C SER A 698 10.65 -18.27 -18.92
N ASP A 699 10.75 -19.34 -18.12
CA ASP A 699 10.55 -19.28 -16.67
C ASP A 699 11.49 -18.28 -16.00
N ASP A 700 12.75 -18.20 -16.45
CA ASP A 700 13.74 -17.28 -15.90
C ASP A 700 13.37 -15.82 -16.14
N VAL A 701 12.87 -15.52 -17.34
CA VAL A 701 12.39 -14.17 -17.69
C VAL A 701 11.14 -13.82 -16.89
N CYS A 702 10.14 -14.70 -16.81
CA CYS A 702 8.95 -14.41 -16.02
C CYS A 702 9.28 -14.27 -14.52
N ASN A 703 10.20 -15.09 -13.99
CA ASN A 703 10.63 -14.99 -12.60
C ASN A 703 11.38 -13.68 -12.31
N ILE A 704 12.23 -13.19 -13.21
CA ILE A 704 12.91 -11.90 -12.99
C ILE A 704 11.91 -10.73 -13.06
N VAL A 705 10.91 -10.79 -13.95
CA VAL A 705 9.82 -9.79 -14.01
C VAL A 705 9.08 -9.74 -12.67
N VAL A 706 8.66 -10.89 -12.12
CA VAL A 706 8.01 -10.94 -10.80
C VAL A 706 8.91 -10.36 -9.71
N LYS A 707 10.20 -10.71 -9.72
CA LYS A 707 11.15 -10.14 -8.75
C LYS A 707 11.29 -8.62 -8.89
N TYR A 708 11.27 -8.06 -10.09
CA TYR A 708 11.29 -6.62 -10.30
C TYR A 708 10.02 -5.91 -9.86
N LEU A 709 8.86 -6.54 -10.01
CA LEU A 709 7.60 -5.99 -9.51
C LEU A 709 7.60 -5.93 -7.99
N LEU A 710 8.13 -6.96 -7.34
CA LEU A 710 8.19 -7.07 -5.89
C LEU A 710 9.32 -6.22 -5.28
N SER A 711 10.49 -6.13 -5.91
CA SER A 711 11.69 -5.52 -5.32
C SER A 711 12.35 -4.50 -6.25
N PRO A 712 11.64 -3.45 -6.68
CA PRO A 712 12.09 -2.54 -7.74
C PRO A 712 13.36 -1.76 -7.38
N LEU A 713 13.58 -1.40 -6.11
CA LEU A 713 14.76 -0.61 -5.72
C LEU A 713 15.93 -1.44 -5.17
N THR A 714 15.66 -2.62 -4.63
CA THR A 714 16.69 -3.45 -3.98
C THR A 714 17.30 -4.46 -4.93
N LEU A 715 16.58 -4.87 -5.98
CA LEU A 715 17.09 -5.76 -7.00
C LEU A 715 17.64 -4.96 -8.19
N ASN A 716 18.97 -4.99 -8.34
CA ASN A 716 19.63 -4.46 -9.53
C ASN A 716 19.66 -5.51 -10.64
N SER A 717 19.57 -5.05 -11.89
CA SER A 717 19.82 -5.91 -13.04
C SER A 717 21.26 -6.39 -13.10
N GLN A 718 21.47 -7.46 -13.85
CA GLN A 718 22.78 -8.03 -14.11
C GLN A 718 23.67 -7.09 -14.93
N ASN A 719 23.06 -6.21 -15.75
CA ASN A 719 23.77 -5.29 -16.65
C ASN A 719 24.81 -6.03 -17.49
N ASN A 720 24.43 -7.21 -17.99
CA ASN A 720 25.27 -8.18 -18.69
C ASN A 720 25.26 -7.96 -20.22
N ILE A 721 25.29 -6.69 -20.64
CA ILE A 721 25.37 -6.32 -22.06
C ILE A 721 26.69 -6.86 -22.63
N PRO A 722 26.68 -7.64 -23.72
CA PRO A 722 27.90 -8.14 -24.35
C PRO A 722 28.80 -7.00 -24.84
N SER A 723 30.12 -7.13 -24.68
CA SER A 723 31.09 -6.08 -25.02
C SER A 723 31.44 -5.98 -26.51
N SER A 724 31.13 -7.00 -27.30
CA SER A 724 31.39 -7.03 -28.74
C SER A 724 30.59 -8.13 -29.43
N ASP A 725 30.13 -7.84 -30.64
CA ASP A 725 29.56 -8.81 -31.56
C ASP A 725 30.70 -9.65 -32.17
N THR A 726 30.74 -10.95 -31.91
CA THR A 726 31.72 -11.84 -32.55
C THR A 726 31.19 -12.21 -33.93
N GLU A 727 31.79 -11.63 -34.98
CA GLU A 727 31.40 -11.74 -36.39
C GLU A 727 30.05 -11.10 -36.76
N VAL A 728 30.10 -9.79 -37.05
CA VAL A 728 29.10 -9.16 -37.92
C VAL A 728 29.26 -9.76 -39.31
N GLN A 729 28.25 -10.48 -39.81
CA GLN A 729 28.31 -11.12 -41.13
C GLN A 729 27.43 -10.36 -42.13
N SER A 730 27.98 -10.02 -43.30
CA SER A 730 27.25 -9.39 -44.38
C SER A 730 26.32 -10.39 -45.06
N ILE A 731 25.07 -9.98 -45.28
CA ILE A 731 24.13 -10.75 -46.10
C ILE A 731 24.36 -10.36 -47.55
N SER A 732 24.40 -11.36 -48.42
CA SER A 732 24.40 -11.15 -49.85
C SER A 732 23.28 -11.95 -50.50
N PHE A 733 22.63 -11.39 -51.51
CA PHE A 733 21.54 -12.06 -52.22
C PHE A 733 22.08 -12.82 -53.41
N GLY A 734 21.56 -14.01 -53.65
CA GLY A 734 21.92 -14.86 -54.78
C GLY A 734 20.90 -14.79 -55.90
N SER A 735 20.48 -15.96 -56.37
CA SER A 735 19.52 -16.08 -57.47
C SER A 735 18.11 -15.75 -57.02
N THR A 736 17.36 -15.09 -57.90
CA THR A 736 15.95 -14.73 -57.68
C THR A 736 15.13 -15.20 -58.88
N HIS A 737 13.93 -15.71 -58.64
CA HIS A 737 13.04 -16.19 -59.68
C HIS A 737 11.58 -15.93 -59.30
N SER A 738 10.74 -15.65 -60.29
CA SER A 738 9.30 -15.46 -60.14
C SER A 738 8.61 -16.04 -61.36
N ASP A 739 7.62 -16.90 -61.14
CA ASP A 739 6.85 -17.56 -62.20
C ASP A 739 5.47 -18.00 -61.68
N VAL A 740 4.64 -18.61 -62.53
CA VAL A 740 3.37 -19.23 -62.15
C VAL A 740 3.49 -20.75 -62.25
N ILE A 741 3.20 -21.47 -61.17
CA ILE A 741 3.18 -22.92 -61.16
C ILE A 741 1.75 -23.44 -61.38
N ASN A 742 1.57 -24.37 -62.31
CA ASN A 742 0.27 -24.98 -62.61
C ASN A 742 0.11 -26.35 -61.94
N PRO A 743 -1.12 -26.90 -61.84
CA PRO A 743 -1.34 -28.20 -61.20
C PRO A 743 -0.54 -29.34 -61.86
N GLY A 744 0.25 -30.07 -61.07
CA GLY A 744 1.10 -31.17 -61.54
C GLY A 744 2.40 -30.75 -62.25
N GLU A 745 2.75 -29.46 -62.19
CA GLU A 745 4.00 -28.91 -62.73
C GLU A 745 5.14 -28.98 -61.71
N SER A 746 6.38 -28.96 -62.20
CA SER A 746 7.61 -28.85 -61.39
C SER A 746 8.62 -27.93 -62.08
N HIS A 747 9.19 -26.97 -61.35
CA HIS A 747 10.24 -26.06 -61.84
C HIS A 747 11.59 -26.45 -61.24
N ALA A 748 12.61 -26.60 -62.08
CA ALA A 748 13.99 -26.82 -61.65
C ALA A 748 14.79 -25.52 -61.82
N LEU A 749 15.07 -24.84 -60.71
CA LEU A 749 15.70 -23.53 -60.65
C LEU A 749 17.15 -23.67 -60.19
N THR A 750 18.10 -23.13 -60.96
CA THR A 750 19.53 -23.23 -60.62
C THR A 750 20.01 -22.00 -59.85
N PHE A 751 20.88 -22.20 -58.85
CA PHE A 751 21.57 -21.12 -58.14
C PHE A 751 23.03 -21.47 -57.87
N LYS A 752 23.89 -20.45 -57.71
CA LYS A 752 25.35 -20.62 -57.58
C LYS A 752 25.81 -20.43 -56.14
N VAL A 753 26.51 -21.43 -55.61
CA VAL A 753 27.19 -21.37 -54.32
C VAL A 753 28.70 -21.32 -54.56
N ASP A 754 29.33 -20.18 -54.28
CA ASP A 754 30.78 -20.01 -54.37
C ASP A 754 31.50 -20.21 -53.03
N THR A 755 32.83 -20.18 -53.03
CA THR A 755 33.66 -20.52 -51.86
C THR A 755 33.67 -19.47 -50.75
N SER A 756 33.17 -18.25 -50.99
CA SER A 756 33.03 -17.25 -49.93
C SER A 756 31.81 -17.51 -49.03
N ILE A 757 30.84 -18.30 -49.51
CA ILE A 757 29.57 -18.53 -48.82
C ILE A 757 29.80 -19.48 -47.65
N ARG A 758 29.32 -19.08 -46.48
CA ARG A 758 29.31 -19.90 -45.26
C ARG A 758 28.00 -20.66 -45.11
N ILE A 759 26.90 -19.94 -45.23
CA ILE A 759 25.54 -20.46 -45.06
C ILE A 759 24.75 -20.11 -46.31
N VAL A 760 23.99 -21.09 -46.79
CA VAL A 760 22.99 -20.93 -47.84
C VAL A 760 21.61 -20.97 -47.21
N ILE A 761 20.79 -19.98 -47.53
CA ILE A 761 19.36 -19.99 -47.26
C ILE A 761 18.67 -20.02 -48.62
N ALA A 762 17.84 -21.03 -48.90
CA ALA A 762 17.04 -21.11 -50.11
C ALA A 762 15.56 -21.12 -49.72
N ALA A 763 14.75 -20.26 -50.33
CA ALA A 763 13.38 -20.03 -49.92
C ALA A 763 12.43 -19.90 -51.10
N THR A 764 11.19 -20.35 -50.92
CA THR A 764 10.09 -20.14 -51.86
C THR A 764 8.81 -19.70 -51.16
N SER A 765 7.99 -18.87 -51.83
CA SER A 765 6.65 -18.46 -51.37
C SER A 765 5.62 -18.48 -52.46
N TRP A 766 4.37 -18.53 -52.02
CA TRP A 766 3.17 -18.44 -52.85
C TRP A 766 2.02 -17.79 -52.05
N SER A 767 0.78 -17.83 -52.54
CA SER A 767 -0.36 -17.10 -51.95
C SER A 767 -1.31 -17.95 -51.08
N GLY A 768 -1.26 -19.28 -51.15
CA GLY A 768 -2.01 -20.20 -50.27
C GLY A 768 -2.30 -21.63 -50.76
N SER A 769 -1.76 -22.08 -51.90
CA SER A 769 -1.84 -23.51 -52.31
C SER A 769 -0.95 -24.44 -51.48
N ASP A 770 -0.87 -25.71 -51.86
CA ASP A 770 0.14 -26.65 -51.37
C ASP A 770 1.25 -26.80 -52.43
N ILE A 771 2.46 -26.34 -52.10
CA ILE A 771 3.66 -26.37 -52.96
C ILE A 771 4.80 -26.95 -52.13
N ASN A 772 5.60 -27.83 -52.73
CA ASN A 772 6.78 -28.41 -52.12
C ASN A 772 8.08 -27.82 -52.71
N MET A 773 9.16 -27.80 -51.92
CA MET A 773 10.51 -27.49 -52.39
C MET A 773 11.51 -28.52 -51.88
N SER A 774 12.42 -28.95 -52.76
CA SER A 774 13.62 -29.72 -52.40
C SER A 774 14.85 -29.14 -53.10
N LEU A 775 16.05 -29.39 -52.57
CA LEU A 775 17.31 -28.93 -53.15
C LEU A 775 18.18 -30.11 -53.59
N ILE A 776 18.96 -29.91 -54.65
CA ILE A 776 19.92 -30.88 -55.16
C ILE A 776 21.29 -30.22 -55.21
N SER A 777 22.25 -30.78 -54.48
CA SER A 777 23.64 -30.32 -54.48
C SER A 777 24.35 -30.61 -55.81
N PRO A 778 25.49 -29.97 -56.10
CA PRO A 778 26.28 -30.23 -57.32
C PRO A 778 26.67 -31.71 -57.48
N ASN A 779 26.84 -32.45 -56.38
CA ASN A 779 27.14 -33.89 -56.38
C ASN A 779 25.89 -34.79 -56.42
N GLY A 780 24.69 -34.20 -56.49
CA GLY A 780 23.41 -34.92 -56.58
C GLY A 780 22.81 -35.34 -55.24
N VAL A 781 23.24 -34.73 -54.12
CA VAL A 781 22.62 -34.96 -52.81
C VAL A 781 21.27 -34.24 -52.77
N LEU A 782 20.19 -34.99 -52.54
CA LEU A 782 18.85 -34.43 -52.33
C LEU A 782 18.69 -33.97 -50.89
N ILE A 783 18.21 -32.75 -50.72
CA ILE A 783 17.82 -32.13 -49.46
C ILE A 783 16.31 -31.86 -49.51
N ASP A 784 15.58 -32.52 -48.61
CA ASP A 784 14.15 -32.35 -48.38
C ASP A 784 13.82 -32.16 -46.88
N ALA A 785 12.54 -32.04 -46.54
CA ALA A 785 12.03 -31.85 -45.17
C ALA A 785 12.49 -32.91 -44.15
N ASN A 786 12.95 -34.08 -44.60
CA ASN A 786 13.40 -35.19 -43.75
C ASN A 786 14.93 -35.33 -43.69
N SER A 787 15.67 -34.35 -44.20
CA SER A 787 17.14 -34.35 -44.18
C SER A 787 17.69 -34.26 -42.76
N ASN A 788 19.00 -34.45 -42.58
CA ASN A 788 19.63 -34.56 -41.26
C ASN A 788 19.40 -33.34 -40.35
N ALA A 789 19.64 -33.50 -39.04
CA ALA A 789 19.46 -32.45 -38.03
C ALA A 789 20.42 -31.25 -38.17
N GLU A 790 21.31 -31.24 -39.16
CA GLU A 790 22.24 -30.15 -39.47
C GLU A 790 21.67 -29.18 -40.54
N ILE A 791 20.54 -29.53 -41.16
CA ILE A 791 19.82 -28.69 -42.11
C ILE A 791 18.53 -28.21 -41.42
N ASN A 792 18.29 -26.91 -41.45
CA ASN A 792 17.01 -26.39 -40.99
C ASN A 792 16.05 -26.38 -42.13
N TYR A 793 14.86 -26.85 -41.81
CA TYR A 793 13.70 -26.79 -42.65
C TYR A 793 12.58 -26.15 -41.84
N ASP A 794 11.96 -25.13 -42.41
CA ASP A 794 10.72 -24.56 -41.88
C ASP A 794 9.73 -24.39 -43.03
N GLU A 795 8.47 -24.64 -42.70
CA GLU A 795 7.35 -24.62 -43.61
C GLU A 795 6.16 -23.95 -42.94
N THR A 796 5.57 -22.99 -43.65
CA THR A 796 4.30 -22.37 -43.28
C THR A 796 3.29 -22.57 -44.40
N ASP A 797 2.04 -22.15 -44.18
CA ASP A 797 0.96 -22.26 -45.17
C ASP A 797 1.28 -21.58 -46.52
N THR A 798 2.31 -20.73 -46.62
CA THR A 798 2.66 -20.02 -47.87
C THR A 798 4.16 -20.00 -48.18
N THR A 799 4.98 -20.77 -47.47
CA THR A 799 6.45 -20.60 -47.50
C THR A 799 7.20 -21.88 -47.19
N ILE A 800 8.30 -22.14 -47.89
CA ILE A 800 9.30 -23.14 -47.50
C ILE A 800 10.68 -22.50 -47.53
N TRP A 801 11.52 -22.81 -46.55
CA TRP A 801 12.96 -22.53 -46.67
C TRP A 801 13.85 -23.65 -46.13
N PHE A 802 15.04 -23.69 -46.68
CA PHE A 802 16.17 -24.47 -46.19
C PHE A 802 17.29 -23.53 -45.77
N GLU A 803 17.91 -23.82 -44.63
CA GLU A 803 19.18 -23.21 -44.23
C GLU A 803 20.19 -24.31 -43.93
N PHE A 804 21.41 -24.15 -44.45
CA PHE A 804 22.48 -25.12 -44.27
C PHE A 804 23.86 -24.50 -44.50
N ASP A 805 24.88 -25.08 -43.88
CA ASP A 805 26.28 -24.76 -44.18
C ASP A 805 26.57 -25.07 -45.66
N ALA A 806 27.28 -24.16 -46.34
CA ALA A 806 27.72 -24.33 -47.71
C ALA A 806 28.82 -25.39 -47.83
N PHE A 807 28.45 -26.66 -47.64
CA PHE A 807 29.37 -27.79 -47.64
C PHE A 807 29.90 -28.13 -49.04
N GLU A 808 29.22 -27.65 -50.09
CA GLU A 808 29.58 -27.86 -51.50
C GLU A 808 29.42 -26.57 -52.33
N SER A 809 30.51 -26.11 -52.94
CA SER A 809 30.49 -25.03 -53.93
C SER A 809 30.15 -25.57 -55.32
N GLY A 810 29.33 -24.85 -56.08
CA GLY A 810 28.94 -25.20 -57.44
C GLY A 810 27.54 -24.74 -57.80
N GLU A 811 26.98 -25.31 -58.86
CA GLU A 811 25.60 -25.05 -59.29
C GLU A 811 24.65 -26.02 -58.58
N TRP A 812 23.76 -25.47 -57.77
CA TRP A 812 22.71 -26.16 -57.04
C TRP A 812 21.39 -26.04 -57.79
N THR A 813 20.46 -26.97 -57.56
CA THR A 813 19.11 -26.92 -58.13
C THR A 813 18.05 -26.93 -57.02
N ALA A 814 17.13 -25.98 -57.02
CA ALA A 814 15.90 -26.03 -56.26
C ALA A 814 14.77 -26.58 -57.15
N LEU A 815 14.11 -27.64 -56.69
CA LEU A 815 12.96 -28.25 -57.34
C LEU A 815 11.69 -27.79 -56.62
N ILE A 816 10.87 -26.98 -57.30
CA ILE A 816 9.58 -26.49 -56.81
C ILE A 816 8.47 -27.30 -57.46
N GLU A 817 7.60 -27.93 -56.66
CA GLU A 817 6.59 -28.89 -57.14
C GLU A 817 5.18 -28.50 -56.69
N ALA A 818 4.23 -28.52 -57.62
CA ALA A 818 2.82 -28.32 -57.28
C ALA A 818 2.22 -29.56 -56.63
N VAL A 819 1.73 -29.44 -55.39
CA VAL A 819 1.07 -30.52 -54.66
C VAL A 819 -0.46 -30.39 -54.80
N ASP A 820 -1.05 -29.26 -54.41
CA ASP A 820 -2.47 -28.93 -54.59
C ASP A 820 -2.61 -27.44 -54.94
N VAL A 821 -2.59 -27.15 -56.24
CA VAL A 821 -2.63 -25.79 -56.82
C VAL A 821 -3.95 -25.61 -57.61
N PRO A 822 -4.57 -24.42 -57.61
CA PRO A 822 -5.76 -24.12 -58.40
C PRO A 822 -5.57 -24.31 -59.92
N PRO A 823 -6.65 -24.62 -60.68
CA PRO A 823 -6.58 -24.77 -62.14
C PRO A 823 -6.04 -23.55 -62.90
N GLU A 824 -6.19 -22.35 -62.35
CA GLU A 824 -5.65 -21.10 -62.87
C GLU A 824 -4.14 -20.92 -62.67
N GLY A 825 -3.49 -21.83 -61.93
CA GLY A 825 -2.11 -21.70 -61.51
C GLY A 825 -1.95 -20.70 -60.37
N GLU A 826 -0.82 -20.75 -59.69
CA GLU A 826 -0.49 -19.82 -58.62
C GLU A 826 0.89 -19.19 -58.84
N PRO A 827 1.04 -17.87 -58.68
CA PRO A 827 2.34 -17.24 -58.68
C PRO A 827 3.17 -17.73 -57.49
N PHE A 828 4.40 -18.14 -57.78
CA PHE A 828 5.39 -18.45 -56.78
C PHE A 828 6.68 -17.66 -57.03
N GLU A 829 7.47 -17.53 -55.98
CA GLU A 829 8.76 -16.87 -56.05
C GLU A 829 9.81 -17.72 -55.34
N PHE A 830 11.06 -17.66 -55.82
CA PHE A 830 12.20 -18.37 -55.27
C PHE A 830 13.39 -17.41 -55.10
N MET A 831 14.12 -17.58 -53.99
CA MET A 831 15.29 -16.77 -53.69
C MET A 831 16.33 -17.51 -52.87
N THR A 832 17.60 -17.12 -53.03
CA THR A 832 18.70 -17.54 -52.15
C THR A 832 19.37 -16.38 -51.43
N PHE A 833 19.76 -16.59 -50.17
CA PHE A 833 20.58 -15.68 -49.34
C PHE A 833 21.85 -16.39 -48.95
N TYR A 834 22.91 -15.60 -48.83
CA TYR A 834 24.21 -16.10 -48.47
C TYR A 834 24.80 -15.25 -47.35
N LEU A 835 25.28 -15.90 -46.30
CA LEU A 835 26.22 -15.28 -45.38
C LEU A 835 27.60 -15.41 -46.01
N SER A 836 28.14 -14.27 -46.45
CA SER A 836 29.33 -14.22 -47.30
C SER A 836 30.03 -12.86 -47.19
N PRO A 837 31.36 -12.81 -47.09
CA PRO A 837 32.10 -11.55 -47.15
C PRO A 837 32.06 -10.92 -48.56
N LEU A 838 31.80 -11.71 -49.61
CA LEU A 838 31.60 -11.20 -50.96
C LEU A 838 30.19 -10.61 -51.11
N THR A 839 30.12 -9.30 -51.31
CA THR A 839 28.89 -8.51 -51.45
C THR A 839 28.82 -7.80 -52.80
N LEU A 840 27.62 -7.36 -53.16
CA LEU A 840 27.34 -6.46 -54.30
C LEU A 840 26.82 -5.14 -53.73
N GLU A 841 27.59 -4.07 -53.91
CA GLU A 841 27.23 -2.72 -53.49
C GLU A 841 26.70 -1.92 -54.69
N VAL A 842 25.65 -1.13 -54.48
CA VAL A 842 25.04 -0.28 -55.51
C VAL A 842 24.77 1.12 -54.97
N THR A 843 25.04 2.12 -55.79
CA THR A 843 24.75 3.52 -55.54
C THR A 843 24.03 4.13 -56.75
N THR A 844 23.29 5.22 -56.50
CA THR A 844 22.64 6.03 -57.54
C THR A 844 23.10 7.49 -57.46
N THR A 845 22.78 8.33 -58.47
CA THR A 845 23.09 9.77 -58.46
C THR A 845 22.69 10.44 -57.14
N GLU A 846 23.66 11.04 -56.44
CA GLU A 846 23.46 11.70 -55.13
C GLU A 846 22.93 10.76 -54.03
N ASN A 847 22.88 9.44 -54.30
CA ASN A 847 22.37 8.38 -53.44
C ASN A 847 20.98 8.66 -52.86
N LYS A 848 20.10 9.30 -53.64
CA LYS A 848 18.74 9.64 -53.24
C LYS A 848 17.80 8.45 -53.41
N THR A 849 16.71 8.45 -52.64
CA THR A 849 15.58 7.54 -52.80
C THR A 849 14.38 8.18 -53.50
N TYR A 850 14.35 9.51 -53.59
CA TYR A 850 13.34 10.31 -54.28
C TYR A 850 13.94 11.04 -55.46
N TYR A 851 13.29 10.92 -56.62
CA TYR A 851 13.69 11.59 -57.85
C TYR A 851 12.52 12.31 -58.48
N ASN A 852 12.83 13.39 -59.20
CA ASN A 852 11.86 14.07 -60.01
C ASN A 852 11.62 13.28 -61.30
N ARG A 853 10.38 13.31 -61.77
CA ARG A 853 10.07 12.79 -63.10
C ARG A 853 10.90 13.52 -64.17
N GLY A 854 11.63 12.74 -64.96
CA GLY A 854 12.55 13.21 -66.00
C GLY A 854 14.01 13.25 -65.55
N ASP A 855 14.32 12.88 -64.30
CA ASP A 855 15.70 12.80 -63.82
C ASP A 855 16.47 11.70 -64.55
N LEU A 856 17.72 12.03 -64.90
CA LEU A 856 18.71 11.08 -65.39
C LEU A 856 19.54 10.61 -64.20
N ILE A 857 19.43 9.33 -63.85
CA ILE A 857 20.18 8.71 -62.77
C ILE A 857 21.36 7.93 -63.33
N ASN A 858 22.47 7.94 -62.63
CA ASN A 858 23.62 7.09 -62.87
C ASN A 858 23.55 5.95 -61.85
N ILE A 859 23.48 4.71 -62.34
CA ILE A 859 23.44 3.51 -61.51
C ILE A 859 24.85 2.94 -61.51
N THR A 860 25.49 2.92 -60.34
CA THR A 860 26.87 2.44 -60.18
C THR A 860 26.91 1.26 -59.22
N ALA A 861 27.64 0.22 -59.57
CA ALA A 861 27.67 -1.04 -58.83
C ALA A 861 29.08 -1.62 -58.80
N LYS A 862 29.43 -2.32 -57.70
CA LYS A 862 30.70 -3.04 -57.56
C LYS A 862 30.53 -4.31 -56.73
N CYS A 863 31.31 -5.34 -57.05
CA CYS A 863 31.47 -6.51 -56.17
C CYS A 863 32.72 -6.35 -55.32
N THR A 864 32.67 -6.71 -54.04
CA THR A 864 33.81 -6.57 -53.12
C THR A 864 33.77 -7.64 -52.02
N ASP A 865 34.93 -8.04 -51.51
CA ASP A 865 35.05 -8.91 -50.32
C ASP A 865 35.29 -8.11 -49.02
N GLY A 866 35.04 -6.80 -49.07
CA GLY A 866 35.32 -5.84 -48.00
C GLY A 866 36.77 -5.33 -47.98
N SER A 867 37.70 -6.00 -48.64
CA SER A 867 39.12 -5.61 -48.72
C SER A 867 39.59 -5.27 -50.14
N THR A 868 38.99 -5.90 -51.14
CA THR A 868 39.32 -5.77 -52.55
C THR A 868 38.08 -5.75 -53.43
N VAL A 869 38.09 -4.88 -54.45
CA VAL A 869 37.05 -4.83 -55.49
C VAL A 869 37.30 -5.96 -56.50
N ILE A 870 36.25 -6.70 -56.83
CA ILE A 870 36.28 -7.82 -57.77
C ILE A 870 36.06 -7.31 -59.19
N THR A 871 37.11 -7.36 -60.00
CA THR A 871 37.09 -6.90 -61.41
C THR A 871 36.72 -8.03 -62.38
N GLY A 872 36.29 -7.67 -63.60
CA GLY A 872 35.96 -8.63 -64.65
C GLY A 872 34.59 -9.31 -64.51
N SER A 873 33.76 -8.84 -63.59
CA SER A 873 32.35 -9.21 -63.46
C SER A 873 31.50 -8.64 -64.61
N VAL A 874 30.34 -9.23 -64.85
CA VAL A 874 29.31 -8.73 -65.78
C VAL A 874 28.10 -8.32 -64.96
N LEU A 875 27.74 -7.04 -65.02
CA LEU A 875 26.64 -6.47 -64.25
C LEU A 875 25.51 -6.01 -65.17
N THR A 876 24.28 -6.37 -64.80
CA THR A 876 23.05 -5.96 -65.50
C THR A 876 22.05 -5.45 -64.48
N ALA A 877 21.46 -4.28 -64.74
CA ALA A 877 20.35 -3.73 -63.99
C ALA A 877 19.03 -4.02 -64.72
N THR A 878 18.16 -4.82 -64.12
CA THR A 878 16.80 -5.10 -64.58
C THR A 878 15.83 -4.12 -63.92
N ILE A 879 15.24 -3.23 -64.71
CA ILE A 879 14.44 -2.10 -64.26
C ILE A 879 12.96 -2.40 -64.55
N LEU A 880 12.14 -2.48 -63.51
CA LEU A 880 10.69 -2.59 -63.57
C LEU A 880 10.07 -1.22 -63.32
N SER A 881 9.38 -0.67 -64.32
CA SER A 881 8.68 0.60 -64.25
C SER A 881 7.39 0.52 -63.41
N PRO A 882 6.81 1.65 -62.99
CA PRO A 882 5.49 1.71 -62.36
C PRO A 882 4.38 1.08 -63.21
N SER A 883 4.50 1.14 -64.53
CA SER A 883 3.61 0.47 -65.50
C SER A 883 3.84 -1.04 -65.66
N LEU A 884 4.72 -1.64 -64.84
CA LEU A 884 5.10 -3.05 -64.86
C LEU A 884 5.82 -3.48 -66.15
N VAL A 885 6.50 -2.54 -66.81
CA VAL A 885 7.36 -2.83 -67.97
C VAL A 885 8.78 -3.08 -67.48
N THR A 886 9.38 -4.19 -67.91
CA THR A 886 10.76 -4.55 -67.57
C THR A 886 11.73 -4.19 -68.69
N GLU A 887 12.82 -3.50 -68.34
CA GLU A 887 13.94 -3.15 -69.21
C GLU A 887 15.26 -3.67 -68.62
N ASN A 888 16.22 -4.03 -69.46
CA ASN A 888 17.55 -4.46 -69.01
C ASN A 888 18.59 -3.43 -69.45
N LEU A 889 19.39 -2.95 -68.50
CA LEU A 889 20.47 -2.00 -68.68
C LEU A 889 21.80 -2.67 -68.31
N ALA A 890 22.71 -2.81 -69.27
CA ALA A 890 24.07 -3.28 -68.98
C ALA A 890 24.86 -2.17 -68.27
N LEU A 891 25.62 -2.52 -67.23
CA LEU A 891 26.54 -1.60 -66.54
C LEU A 891 27.97 -1.86 -67.04
N TYR A 892 28.74 -0.80 -67.28
CA TYR A 892 30.06 -0.88 -67.91
C TYR A 892 31.17 -0.41 -66.96
N ASP A 893 32.29 -1.12 -66.99
CA ASP A 893 33.58 -0.76 -66.38
C ASP A 893 34.54 -0.39 -67.54
N ASP A 894 34.26 0.73 -68.20
CA ASP A 894 34.91 1.20 -69.42
C ASP A 894 35.65 2.54 -69.27
N GLY A 895 35.66 3.12 -68.07
CA GLY A 895 36.19 4.47 -67.82
C GLY A 895 35.31 5.57 -68.42
N GLY A 896 34.09 5.20 -68.83
CA GLY A 896 33.01 6.03 -69.35
C GLY A 896 31.77 5.88 -68.47
N HIS A 897 30.64 6.45 -68.86
CA HIS A 897 29.37 6.31 -68.11
C HIS A 897 29.38 6.76 -66.63
N GLY A 898 30.47 7.31 -66.09
CA GLY A 898 30.56 7.76 -64.69
C GLY A 898 31.14 6.74 -63.71
N ASP A 899 31.81 5.68 -64.20
CA ASP A 899 32.35 4.57 -63.39
C ASP A 899 33.71 4.85 -62.73
N GLY A 900 34.59 5.65 -63.35
CA GLY A 900 35.94 5.89 -62.84
C GLY A 900 37.01 5.58 -63.88
N ASP A 901 38.03 4.80 -63.50
CA ASP A 901 39.09 4.35 -64.40
C ASP A 901 38.68 3.00 -65.02
N ALA A 902 38.98 2.77 -66.30
CA ALA A 902 38.59 1.51 -66.95
C ALA A 902 39.27 0.27 -66.32
N ASN A 903 38.48 -0.78 -66.07
CA ASN A 903 38.86 -2.05 -65.44
C ASN A 903 39.23 -1.93 -63.95
N ASP A 904 38.62 -0.99 -63.21
CA ASP A 904 38.81 -0.84 -61.76
C ASP A 904 37.75 -1.56 -60.92
N GLY A 905 36.74 -2.16 -61.56
CA GLY A 905 35.68 -2.96 -60.94
C GLY A 905 34.45 -2.16 -60.50
N TYR A 906 34.38 -0.88 -60.86
CA TYR A 906 33.17 -0.07 -60.76
C TYR A 906 32.43 -0.11 -62.09
N TYR A 907 31.14 -0.43 -62.06
CA TYR A 907 30.32 -0.58 -63.26
C TYR A 907 29.19 0.44 -63.22
N SER A 908 29.03 1.26 -64.26
CA SER A 908 27.99 2.28 -64.29
C SER A 908 27.25 2.38 -65.62
N ASN A 909 26.02 2.92 -65.56
CA ASN A 909 25.28 3.40 -66.73
C ASN A 909 24.17 4.38 -66.32
N ASP A 910 23.76 5.23 -67.25
CA ASP A 910 22.68 6.21 -67.05
C ASP A 910 21.30 5.63 -67.42
N TYR A 911 20.28 5.96 -66.64
CA TYR A 911 18.88 5.62 -66.90
C TYR A 911 17.97 6.83 -66.69
N LEU A 912 16.94 6.98 -67.53
CA LEU A 912 16.03 8.12 -67.53
C LEU A 912 14.67 7.74 -66.92
N LEU A 913 14.26 8.43 -65.86
CA LEU A 913 13.04 8.13 -65.10
C LEU A 913 11.83 8.87 -65.70
N LEU A 914 11.00 8.19 -66.49
CA LEU A 914 9.94 8.85 -67.29
C LEU A 914 8.52 8.79 -66.70
N GLU A 915 8.27 7.90 -65.75
CA GLU A 915 6.97 7.66 -65.12
C GLU A 915 6.99 8.10 -63.65
N GLU A 916 5.86 8.56 -63.13
CA GLU A 916 5.70 8.75 -61.68
C GLU A 916 5.29 7.42 -61.05
N GLY A 917 5.81 7.17 -59.85
CA GLY A 917 5.59 5.94 -59.11
C GLY A 917 6.89 5.24 -58.75
N THR A 918 6.76 3.98 -58.36
CA THR A 918 7.86 3.16 -57.86
C THR A 918 8.56 2.43 -58.99
N TYR A 919 9.89 2.61 -59.09
CA TYR A 919 10.76 1.78 -59.91
C TYR A 919 11.46 0.74 -59.05
N LEU A 920 11.44 -0.53 -59.45
CA LEU A 920 12.25 -1.60 -58.86
C LEU A 920 13.41 -1.90 -59.81
N ILE A 921 14.64 -1.75 -59.35
CA ILE A 921 15.85 -2.01 -60.14
C ILE A 921 16.59 -3.15 -59.48
N THR A 922 16.76 -4.27 -60.17
CA THR A 922 17.50 -5.44 -59.68
C THR A 922 18.83 -5.51 -60.40
N ILE A 923 19.93 -5.32 -59.67
CA ILE A 923 21.28 -5.42 -60.21
C ILE A 923 21.77 -6.84 -59.97
N THR A 924 22.13 -7.53 -61.03
CA THR A 924 22.71 -8.88 -60.97
C THR A 924 24.13 -8.84 -61.48
N ALA A 925 25.05 -9.36 -60.68
CA ALA A 925 26.46 -9.51 -60.97
C ALA A 925 26.79 -11.00 -61.16
N HIS A 926 27.47 -11.30 -62.26
CA HIS A 926 28.07 -12.61 -62.51
C HIS A 926 29.57 -12.46 -62.66
N GLY A 927 30.33 -13.31 -61.97
CA GLY A 927 31.79 -13.30 -62.06
C GLY A 927 32.39 -14.59 -61.53
N THR A 928 33.69 -14.55 -61.23
CA THR A 928 34.41 -15.65 -60.61
C THR A 928 35.14 -15.17 -59.37
N PHE A 929 34.97 -15.86 -58.25
CA PHE A 929 35.65 -15.62 -56.99
C PHE A 929 36.40 -16.89 -56.58
N ASP A 930 37.70 -16.78 -56.34
CA ASP A 930 38.60 -17.93 -56.06
C ASP A 930 38.46 -19.12 -57.04
N GLY A 931 38.18 -18.82 -58.32
CA GLY A 931 38.03 -19.82 -59.38
C GLY A 931 36.65 -20.49 -59.46
N THR A 932 35.71 -20.12 -58.58
CA THR A 932 34.32 -20.60 -58.60
C THR A 932 33.39 -19.51 -59.17
N PRO A 933 32.44 -19.83 -60.05
CA PRO A 933 31.44 -18.88 -60.50
C PRO A 933 30.58 -18.38 -59.34
N PHE A 934 30.41 -17.06 -59.22
CA PHE A 934 29.49 -16.47 -58.25
C PHE A 934 28.34 -15.76 -58.96
N GLU A 935 27.26 -15.58 -58.21
CA GLU A 935 26.14 -14.74 -58.55
C GLU A 935 25.77 -13.93 -57.32
N ARG A 936 25.67 -12.61 -57.49
CA ARG A 936 25.14 -11.71 -56.47
C ARG A 936 24.07 -10.84 -57.10
N THR A 937 22.98 -10.66 -56.38
CA THR A 937 21.89 -9.80 -56.78
C THR A 937 21.68 -8.74 -55.71
N ILE A 938 21.20 -7.57 -56.09
CA ILE A 938 20.68 -6.58 -55.13
C ILE A 938 19.52 -5.83 -55.77
N PRO A 939 18.31 -5.91 -55.18
CA PRO A 939 17.21 -5.03 -55.56
C PRO A 939 17.38 -3.65 -54.91
N ILE A 940 17.10 -2.59 -55.65
CA ILE A 940 16.99 -1.22 -55.15
C ILE A 940 15.68 -0.59 -55.64
N THR A 941 15.18 0.43 -54.92
CA THR A 941 14.00 1.18 -55.35
C THR A 941 14.26 2.66 -55.45
N LEU A 942 13.61 3.25 -56.45
CA LEU A 942 13.51 4.69 -56.58
C LEU A 942 12.03 5.10 -56.64
N TRP A 943 11.68 6.14 -55.89
CA TRP A 943 10.36 6.77 -55.94
C TRP A 943 10.43 8.01 -56.81
N VAL A 944 9.60 8.05 -57.87
CA VAL A 944 9.58 9.15 -58.83
C VAL A 944 8.29 9.95 -58.69
N THR A 945 8.42 11.25 -58.51
CA THR A 945 7.28 12.17 -58.32
C THR A 945 7.53 13.50 -59.02
N SER A 946 6.51 14.34 -59.19
CA SER A 946 6.63 15.67 -59.79
C SER A 946 7.13 16.76 -58.82
N GLU A 947 7.22 16.46 -57.52
CA GLU A 947 7.63 17.40 -56.46
C GLU A 947 8.63 16.76 -55.47
N ALA A 948 9.69 16.10 -55.95
CA ALA A 948 10.62 15.40 -55.06
C ALA A 948 11.42 16.37 -54.15
N ASP A 949 11.67 17.60 -54.62
CA ASP A 949 12.45 18.62 -53.89
C ASP A 949 11.72 19.21 -52.65
N LEU A 950 10.48 18.79 -52.37
CA LEU A 950 9.67 19.22 -51.22
C LEU A 950 9.55 18.15 -50.11
N ILE A 951 10.11 16.96 -50.33
CA ILE A 951 10.11 15.79 -49.44
C ILE A 951 11.51 15.67 -48.81
#